data_AF-A0A9E1SBZ4-F1
#
_entry.id   AF-A0A9E1SBZ4-F1
#
_cell.length_a   1.000
_cell.length_b   1.000
_cell.length_c   1.000
_cell.angle_alpha   90.00
_cell.angle_beta   90.00
_cell.angle_gamma   90.00
#
_symmetry.space_group_name_H-M   'P 1'
#
loop_
_entity.id
_entity.type
_entity.pdbx_description
1 polymer ?
#
loop_
_entity_poly.entity_id
_entity_poly.type
_entity_poly.pdbx_seq_one_letter_code
_entity_poly.pdbx_strand_id
1 'polypeptide(L)'
;MSLPYRSIPEPSGLTAGLTFDSFDGNKTKDIAKPGRDLVLHGGAKQTDLGKSSNGLKIEKNGFIESFQIGKLEHNQPFSWSVWIKTPKNLTGAILSKMDESQKHRGYDIWLEGGKVGMHLVNEFPDNALKAVSKKPIPVNQWHHLTITYNGKNKGNGLKVYLNGKSQPMEVTHDSLSKTISSQKAFRIGRRFNGSSTNGLEMDELRLYSRVISTQEIDRLGYIDPILPLIKKEPKHLNPTQRNLVIDYYLNRHDPGYKQTLATVTKKRQDLNALKTKKLTSMIMGDNPPNKMRKTYILMRGQYASPDESKEILPDTPSFLPPMDKELPKNRLGLAKWLMDKDHPLTARVTVNRYWQTIFGRPLVSTPGDFGSQGSWPTHPDLLSWLAKDFIDNKWNVKRTIKQMVMSSTYRQSSETRAVHMEKDPVNLYHARAPRFRLMGEFVRDNALSLSGLLNRTFGGPGVKPYQPPGLWNEVSLNGGRRFVRDNGDKLYRRSMYTYWKRSAPHPGMMAFDTPTRETCTLQRQRTNTPMQALVTLNDEQFVEASRAFAQRILKSPAKSFSDRLDMAFELATGRPADSIRKEVLQDAHSYQSKIFQAEPKRADDLLKIGETSRDSSIPAQEHATWTVLASMILNLDETLNRE
;
A
#
# COMPACT_ATOMS: atom_id res chain seq x y z
N MET A 1 -24.06 3.10 29.58
CA MET A 1 -25.53 3.29 29.64
C MET A 1 -25.98 4.02 28.39
N SER A 2 -26.55 3.32 27.41
CA SER A 2 -27.23 3.93 26.26
C SER A 2 -28.71 4.06 26.59
N LEU A 3 -29.23 5.29 26.61
CA LEU A 3 -30.64 5.55 26.91
C LEU A 3 -31.55 4.79 25.95
N PRO A 4 -32.63 4.12 26.44
CA PRO A 4 -33.57 3.42 25.60
C PRO A 4 -34.32 4.42 24.72
N TYR A 5 -34.35 4.15 23.40
CA TYR A 5 -35.07 4.89 22.37
C TYR A 5 -36.59 4.81 22.62
N ARG A 6 -37.08 5.63 23.54
CA ARG A 6 -38.48 6.07 23.56
C ARG A 6 -38.68 7.00 22.37
N SER A 7 -39.74 6.74 21.61
CA SER A 7 -40.34 7.61 20.58
C SER A 7 -39.90 9.08 20.70
N ILE A 8 -39.07 9.53 19.75
CA ILE A 8 -38.61 10.92 19.71
C ILE A 8 -39.86 11.79 19.45
N PRO A 9 -40.21 12.75 20.32
CA PRO A 9 -41.43 13.53 20.18
C PRO A 9 -41.39 14.40 18.91
N GLU A 10 -42.51 14.44 18.19
CA GLU A 10 -42.74 15.27 17.00
C GLU A 10 -42.47 16.75 17.32
N PRO A 11 -41.66 17.47 16.50
CA PRO A 11 -41.49 18.91 16.65
C PRO A 11 -42.82 19.67 16.73
N SER A 12 -42.88 20.65 17.64
CA SER A 12 -44.07 21.47 17.80
C SER A 12 -44.37 22.31 16.55
N GLY A 13 -45.66 22.57 16.31
CA GLY A 13 -46.13 23.37 15.17
C GLY A 13 -46.44 22.58 13.91
N LEU A 14 -46.62 21.25 14.02
CA LEU A 14 -47.09 20.40 12.93
C LEU A 14 -48.52 20.80 12.51
N THR A 15 -48.71 21.08 11.22
CA THR A 15 -49.99 21.50 10.62
C THR A 15 -50.65 20.41 9.79
N ALA A 16 -49.84 19.50 9.23
CA ALA A 16 -50.25 18.28 8.55
C ALA A 16 -49.08 17.28 8.57
N GLY A 17 -49.38 15.99 8.72
CA GLY A 17 -48.39 14.92 8.62
C GLY A 17 -48.97 13.66 7.98
N LEU A 18 -48.20 13.03 7.08
CA LEU A 18 -48.60 11.81 6.36
C LEU A 18 -47.49 10.77 6.53
N THR A 19 -47.81 9.61 7.09
CA THR A 19 -46.85 8.50 7.20
C THR A 19 -46.93 7.55 6.01
N PHE A 20 -48.03 7.56 5.26
CA PHE A 20 -48.29 6.62 4.15
C PHE A 20 -48.25 5.13 4.55
N ASP A 21 -48.34 4.82 5.85
CA ASP A 21 -48.29 3.45 6.37
C ASP A 21 -49.55 2.64 6.09
N SER A 22 -50.69 3.32 5.92
CA SER A 22 -51.98 2.69 5.68
C SER A 22 -52.86 3.56 4.78
N PHE A 23 -53.55 2.92 3.84
CA PHE A 23 -54.60 3.54 3.04
C PHE A 23 -55.92 2.83 3.31
N ASP A 24 -57.00 3.60 3.48
CA ASP A 24 -58.37 3.10 3.53
C ASP A 24 -59.03 3.39 2.18
N GLY A 25 -59.11 2.36 1.33
CA GLY A 25 -59.41 2.52 -0.09
C GLY A 25 -58.40 3.45 -0.77
N ASN A 26 -58.87 4.59 -1.28
CA ASN A 26 -58.02 5.62 -1.87
C ASN A 26 -57.73 6.79 -0.93
N LYS A 27 -57.86 6.64 0.39
CA LYS A 27 -57.63 7.72 1.35
C LYS A 27 -56.46 7.43 2.28
N THR A 28 -55.68 8.47 2.60
CA THR A 28 -54.67 8.47 3.67
C THR A 28 -55.01 9.54 4.70
N LYS A 29 -54.62 9.30 5.96
CA LYS A 29 -54.98 10.17 7.10
C LYS A 29 -53.88 11.19 7.41
N ASP A 30 -54.29 12.39 7.80
CA ASP A 30 -53.43 13.41 8.43
C ASP A 30 -53.25 13.09 9.93
N ILE A 31 -52.02 12.78 10.35
CA ILE A 31 -51.71 12.48 11.75
C ILE A 31 -51.76 13.72 12.66
N ALA A 32 -51.66 14.92 12.10
CA ALA A 32 -51.71 16.16 12.88
C ALA A 32 -53.14 16.50 13.31
N LYS A 33 -54.14 16.13 12.50
CA LYS A 33 -55.57 16.41 12.72
C LYS A 33 -56.43 15.24 12.23
N PRO A 34 -56.82 14.31 13.12
CA PRO A 34 -57.71 13.20 12.79
C PRO A 34 -59.02 13.67 12.13
N GLY A 35 -59.49 12.96 11.11
CA GLY A 35 -60.70 13.31 10.34
C GLY A 35 -60.44 14.16 9.09
N ARG A 36 -59.18 14.58 8.85
CA ARG A 36 -58.75 15.18 7.59
C ARG A 36 -58.12 14.13 6.68
N ASP A 37 -58.94 13.57 5.81
CA ASP A 37 -58.48 12.60 4.82
C ASP A 37 -57.96 13.29 3.56
N LEU A 38 -56.93 12.69 2.96
CA LEU A 38 -56.39 13.09 1.66
C LEU A 38 -56.65 11.97 0.66
N VAL A 39 -57.09 12.35 -0.54
CA VAL A 39 -57.57 11.40 -1.54
C VAL A 39 -56.48 11.13 -2.56
N LEU A 40 -56.24 9.87 -2.83
CA LEU A 40 -55.33 9.36 -3.83
C LEU A 40 -56.07 9.23 -5.18
N HIS A 41 -55.43 9.69 -6.23
CA HIS A 41 -55.94 9.73 -7.60
C HIS A 41 -54.92 9.16 -8.59
N GLY A 42 -55.41 8.60 -9.69
CA GLY A 42 -54.58 8.10 -10.80
C GLY A 42 -53.67 6.93 -10.37
N GLY A 43 -52.45 6.86 -10.92
CA GLY A 43 -51.51 5.76 -10.66
C GLY A 43 -50.64 5.91 -9.41
N ALA A 44 -51.01 6.76 -8.46
CA ALA A 44 -50.32 6.83 -7.17
C ALA A 44 -50.71 5.59 -6.35
N LYS A 45 -49.76 4.99 -5.63
CA LYS A 45 -50.03 3.78 -4.84
C LYS A 45 -49.13 3.68 -3.62
N GLN A 46 -49.55 2.91 -2.64
CA GLN A 46 -48.71 2.53 -1.51
C GLN A 46 -47.57 1.60 -1.97
N THR A 47 -46.40 1.72 -1.37
CA THR A 47 -45.28 0.78 -1.55
C THR A 47 -45.10 -0.11 -0.32
N ASP A 48 -44.67 -1.35 -0.56
CA ASP A 48 -44.37 -2.32 0.51
C ASP A 48 -43.06 -2.01 1.26
N LEU A 49 -42.29 -1.03 0.78
CA LEU A 49 -41.02 -0.61 1.37
C LEU A 49 -40.82 0.90 1.23
N GLY A 50 -41.32 1.63 2.22
CA GLY A 50 -40.97 3.02 2.50
C GLY A 50 -39.60 3.14 3.17
N LYS A 51 -39.34 4.30 3.75
CA LYS A 51 -38.16 4.53 4.59
C LYS A 51 -38.36 3.99 6.01
N SER A 52 -39.56 4.12 6.59
CA SER A 52 -39.92 3.65 7.94
C SER A 52 -40.61 2.29 7.91
N SER A 53 -41.64 2.15 7.07
CA SER A 53 -42.39 0.92 6.86
C SER A 53 -42.93 0.86 5.43
N ASN A 54 -44.13 1.40 5.18
CA ASN A 54 -44.66 1.53 3.82
C ASN A 54 -44.40 2.95 3.31
N GLY A 55 -44.63 3.21 2.03
CA GLY A 55 -44.46 4.56 1.47
C GLY A 55 -45.49 4.87 0.38
N LEU A 56 -45.33 6.01 -0.27
CA LEU A 56 -46.10 6.42 -1.44
C LEU A 56 -45.21 6.37 -2.69
N LYS A 57 -45.72 5.85 -3.80
CA LYS A 57 -45.08 5.95 -5.12
C LYS A 57 -46.00 6.61 -6.12
N ILE A 58 -45.45 7.57 -6.86
CA ILE A 58 -46.14 8.28 -7.94
C ILE A 58 -45.88 7.56 -9.26
N GLU A 59 -46.91 7.01 -9.90
CA GLU A 59 -46.83 6.46 -11.26
C GLU A 59 -48.00 6.96 -12.11
N LYS A 60 -47.86 6.93 -13.43
CA LYS A 60 -48.93 7.24 -14.40
C LYS A 60 -49.69 8.55 -14.08
N ASN A 61 -48.98 9.62 -13.74
CA ASN A 61 -49.51 10.94 -13.36
C ASN A 61 -50.43 10.95 -12.13
N GLY A 62 -50.33 9.93 -11.28
CA GLY A 62 -51.05 9.85 -10.01
C GLY A 62 -50.63 10.91 -9.01
N PHE A 63 -51.48 11.17 -8.02
CA PHE A 63 -51.27 12.21 -7.02
C PHE A 63 -52.15 12.01 -5.80
N ILE A 64 -51.82 12.71 -4.71
CA ILE A 64 -52.70 12.87 -3.55
C ILE A 64 -53.21 14.31 -3.53
N GLU A 65 -54.49 14.52 -3.21
CA GLU A 65 -55.16 15.82 -3.20
C GLU A 65 -55.80 16.14 -1.84
N SER A 66 -55.73 17.42 -1.46
CA SER A 66 -56.47 17.98 -0.33
C SER A 66 -56.75 19.47 -0.47
N PHE A 67 -57.97 19.90 -0.15
CA PHE A 67 -58.33 21.32 -0.03
C PHE A 67 -58.05 21.90 1.36
N GLN A 68 -57.75 21.04 2.34
CA GLN A 68 -57.74 21.40 3.76
C GLN A 68 -56.34 21.68 4.33
N ILE A 69 -55.27 21.34 3.59
CA ILE A 69 -53.87 21.55 4.01
C ILE A 69 -53.09 22.43 3.03
N GLY A 70 -51.83 22.74 3.39
CA GLY A 70 -50.89 23.43 2.51
C GLY A 70 -51.25 24.89 2.27
N LYS A 71 -51.97 25.56 3.17
CA LYS A 71 -52.18 27.01 3.06
C LYS A 71 -50.91 27.73 3.51
N LEU A 72 -50.27 28.47 2.61
CA LEU A 72 -49.06 29.25 2.87
C LEU A 72 -49.25 30.69 2.39
N GLU A 73 -48.49 31.60 2.99
CA GLU A 73 -48.41 32.99 2.56
C GLU A 73 -46.94 33.46 2.50
N HIS A 74 -46.66 34.43 1.62
CA HIS A 74 -45.33 34.92 1.31
C HIS A 74 -44.60 35.55 2.50
N ASN A 75 -45.35 36.11 3.44
CA ASN A 75 -44.84 36.79 4.63
C ASN A 75 -44.88 35.93 5.90
N GLN A 76 -45.10 34.60 5.78
CA GLN A 76 -45.16 33.68 6.91
C GLN A 76 -44.05 32.63 6.84
N PRO A 77 -43.43 32.26 7.98
CA PRO A 77 -42.46 31.19 8.02
C PRO A 77 -43.14 29.82 7.89
N PHE A 78 -42.48 28.87 7.24
CA PHE A 78 -42.92 27.48 7.18
C PHE A 78 -41.74 26.54 6.97
N SER A 79 -41.98 25.25 7.25
CA SER A 79 -41.05 24.18 6.92
C SER A 79 -41.76 22.94 6.43
N TRP A 80 -41.12 22.21 5.54
CA TRP A 80 -41.57 20.89 5.09
C TRP A 80 -40.45 19.90 5.25
N SER A 81 -40.80 18.69 5.67
CA SER A 81 -39.87 17.57 5.82
C SER A 81 -40.44 16.33 5.19
N VAL A 82 -39.67 15.59 4.41
CA VAL A 82 -40.13 14.38 3.73
C VAL A 82 -38.97 13.48 3.39
N TRP A 83 -39.16 12.17 3.46
CA TRP A 83 -38.25 11.22 2.87
C TRP A 83 -38.62 10.99 1.41
N ILE A 84 -37.63 11.06 0.52
CA ILE A 84 -37.85 10.83 -0.91
C ILE A 84 -36.78 9.90 -1.47
N LYS A 85 -37.16 9.15 -2.51
CA LYS A 85 -36.27 8.33 -3.31
C LYS A 85 -36.66 8.47 -4.77
N THR A 86 -35.67 8.74 -5.61
CA THR A 86 -35.88 8.94 -7.04
C THR A 86 -35.13 7.87 -7.84
N PRO A 87 -35.73 7.24 -8.85
CA PRO A 87 -35.07 6.19 -9.64
C PRO A 87 -34.07 6.77 -10.67
N LYS A 88 -34.23 8.06 -11.00
CA LYS A 88 -33.42 8.83 -11.93
C LYS A 88 -33.56 10.32 -11.59
N ASN A 89 -32.85 11.18 -12.31
CA ASN A 89 -33.04 12.63 -12.21
C ASN A 89 -34.43 13.00 -12.76
N LEU A 90 -35.39 13.24 -11.86
CA LEU A 90 -36.77 13.59 -12.21
C LEU A 90 -36.93 15.10 -12.43
N THR A 91 -37.93 15.47 -13.23
CA THR A 91 -38.42 16.84 -13.35
C THR A 91 -39.93 16.87 -13.07
N GLY A 92 -40.38 17.77 -12.19
CA GLY A 92 -41.79 17.90 -11.82
C GLY A 92 -42.00 18.36 -10.37
N ALA A 93 -43.24 18.57 -9.96
CA ALA A 93 -43.57 18.95 -8.59
C ALA A 93 -43.60 17.74 -7.64
N ILE A 94 -42.86 17.84 -6.53
CA ILE A 94 -42.98 16.93 -5.38
C ILE A 94 -44.29 17.24 -4.65
N LEU A 95 -44.57 18.52 -4.44
CA LEU A 95 -45.81 18.99 -3.85
C LEU A 95 -46.11 20.42 -4.30
N SER A 96 -47.38 20.77 -4.42
CA SER A 96 -47.80 22.05 -5.02
C SER A 96 -49.18 22.49 -4.54
N LYS A 97 -49.35 23.81 -4.42
CA LYS A 97 -50.66 24.47 -4.38
C LYS A 97 -50.58 25.68 -5.30
N MET A 98 -50.56 25.41 -6.60
CA MET A 98 -50.30 26.41 -7.64
C MET A 98 -51.46 26.49 -8.64
N ASP A 99 -51.89 27.70 -8.93
CA ASP A 99 -52.85 28.00 -10.00
C ASP A 99 -52.11 28.44 -11.26
N GLU A 100 -51.85 27.49 -12.13
CA GLU A 100 -51.15 27.72 -13.40
C GLU A 100 -51.95 28.65 -14.32
N SER A 101 -53.28 28.72 -14.18
CA SER A 101 -54.12 29.63 -14.97
C SER A 101 -54.06 31.09 -14.48
N GLN A 102 -53.63 31.33 -13.24
CA GLN A 102 -53.46 32.66 -12.64
C GLN A 102 -51.98 33.04 -12.59
N LYS A 103 -51.30 32.98 -13.74
CA LYS A 103 -49.85 33.28 -13.88
C LYS A 103 -48.99 32.55 -12.85
N HIS A 104 -49.32 31.28 -12.62
CA HIS A 104 -48.67 30.41 -11.64
C HIS A 104 -48.78 30.84 -10.16
N ARG A 105 -49.78 31.66 -9.78
CA ARG A 105 -49.98 32.08 -8.39
C ARG A 105 -50.08 30.89 -7.44
N GLY A 106 -49.25 30.88 -6.40
CA GLY A 106 -49.13 29.75 -5.49
C GLY A 106 -47.68 29.38 -5.20
N TYR A 107 -47.47 28.10 -4.94
CA TYR A 107 -46.15 27.56 -4.68
C TYR A 107 -46.00 26.11 -5.16
N ASP A 108 -44.76 25.67 -5.26
CA ASP A 108 -44.40 24.24 -5.31
C ASP A 108 -43.01 23.96 -4.73
N ILE A 109 -42.81 22.72 -4.29
CA ILE A 109 -41.48 22.10 -4.29
C ILE A 109 -41.33 21.35 -5.60
N TRP A 110 -40.24 21.61 -6.28
CA TRP A 110 -39.98 21.17 -7.63
C TRP A 110 -38.66 20.41 -7.73
N LEU A 111 -38.58 19.42 -8.62
CA LEU A 111 -37.33 18.85 -9.09
C LEU A 111 -37.03 19.39 -10.48
N GLU A 112 -35.86 19.99 -10.68
CA GLU A 112 -35.34 20.47 -11.97
C GLU A 112 -34.14 19.61 -12.36
N GLY A 113 -34.36 18.54 -13.13
CA GLY A 113 -33.30 17.58 -13.45
C GLY A 113 -32.67 16.94 -12.22
N GLY A 114 -33.49 16.62 -11.21
CA GLY A 114 -33.06 16.07 -9.92
C GLY A 114 -32.63 17.12 -8.89
N LYS A 115 -32.44 18.39 -9.27
CA LYS A 115 -32.16 19.49 -8.32
C LYS A 115 -33.43 19.92 -7.62
N VAL A 116 -33.43 20.01 -6.30
CA VAL A 116 -34.58 20.52 -5.54
C VAL A 116 -34.67 22.02 -5.71
N GLY A 117 -35.83 22.52 -6.10
CA GLY A 117 -36.17 23.92 -6.08
C GLY A 117 -37.50 24.19 -5.38
N MET A 118 -37.73 25.45 -5.11
CA MET A 118 -39.02 25.93 -4.60
C MET A 118 -39.38 27.23 -5.29
N HIS A 119 -40.64 27.33 -5.71
CA HIS A 119 -41.24 28.57 -6.21
C HIS A 119 -42.26 29.09 -5.20
N LEU A 120 -42.21 30.39 -4.93
CA LEU A 120 -43.26 31.17 -4.30
C LEU A 120 -43.66 32.27 -5.29
N VAL A 121 -44.91 32.29 -5.72
CA VAL A 121 -45.31 33.06 -6.92
C VAL A 121 -46.61 33.81 -6.64
N ASN A 122 -46.59 35.13 -6.84
CA ASN A 122 -47.81 35.91 -7.06
C ASN A 122 -48.15 35.98 -8.55
N GLU A 123 -47.13 36.24 -9.38
CA GLU A 123 -47.17 36.33 -10.83
C GLU A 123 -45.79 35.99 -11.39
N PHE A 124 -45.62 34.87 -12.11
CA PHE A 124 -44.31 34.49 -12.66
C PHE A 124 -44.10 35.05 -14.08
N PRO A 125 -42.90 35.59 -14.42
CA PRO A 125 -41.70 35.71 -13.59
C PRO A 125 -41.65 36.98 -12.71
N ASP A 126 -42.55 37.94 -12.92
CA ASP A 126 -42.38 39.32 -12.46
C ASP A 126 -42.44 39.54 -10.93
N ASN A 127 -43.25 38.75 -10.23
CA ASN A 127 -43.45 38.80 -8.78
C ASN A 127 -43.35 37.37 -8.20
N ALA A 128 -42.12 36.88 -8.12
CA ALA A 128 -41.83 35.52 -7.72
C ALA A 128 -40.51 35.42 -6.96
N LEU A 129 -40.39 34.33 -6.22
CA LEU A 129 -39.16 33.89 -5.60
C LEU A 129 -38.90 32.46 -6.08
N LYS A 130 -37.74 32.25 -6.71
CA LYS A 130 -37.29 30.95 -7.22
C LYS A 130 -35.88 30.67 -6.71
N ALA A 131 -35.73 29.60 -5.93
CA ALA A 131 -34.43 29.09 -5.51
C ALA A 131 -34.31 27.61 -5.86
N VAL A 132 -33.18 27.21 -6.46
CA VAL A 132 -32.88 25.83 -6.85
C VAL A 132 -31.52 25.42 -6.30
N SER A 133 -31.41 24.21 -5.78
CA SER A 133 -30.14 23.65 -5.30
C SER A 133 -29.15 23.45 -6.46
N LYS A 134 -27.86 23.66 -6.19
CA LYS A 134 -26.84 23.56 -7.25
C LYS A 134 -26.59 22.13 -7.73
N LYS A 135 -26.89 21.13 -6.89
CA LYS A 135 -26.61 19.71 -7.14
C LYS A 135 -27.90 18.89 -7.13
N PRO A 136 -28.03 17.88 -8.02
CA PRO A 136 -29.16 16.97 -7.98
C PRO A 136 -29.10 16.08 -6.73
N ILE A 137 -30.27 15.62 -6.28
CA ILE A 137 -30.36 14.55 -5.30
C ILE A 137 -29.82 13.25 -5.93
N PRO A 138 -28.95 12.50 -5.23
CA PRO A 138 -28.54 11.19 -5.69
C PRO A 138 -29.72 10.22 -5.88
N VAL A 139 -29.62 9.38 -6.92
CA VAL A 139 -30.69 8.46 -7.32
C VAL A 139 -30.61 7.11 -6.59
N ASN A 140 -31.71 6.35 -6.61
CA ASN A 140 -31.86 4.99 -6.09
C ASN A 140 -31.61 4.80 -4.58
N GLN A 141 -31.65 5.88 -3.79
CA GLN A 141 -31.55 5.81 -2.34
C GLN A 141 -32.47 6.83 -1.65
N TRP A 142 -32.86 6.53 -0.41
CA TRP A 142 -33.71 7.40 0.40
C TRP A 142 -32.93 8.61 0.93
N HIS A 143 -33.52 9.78 0.82
CA HIS A 143 -33.01 11.05 1.32
C HIS A 143 -34.05 11.78 2.14
N HIS A 144 -33.66 12.26 3.32
CA HIS A 144 -34.47 13.18 4.11
C HIS A 144 -34.31 14.57 3.54
N LEU A 145 -35.36 15.06 2.89
CA LEU A 145 -35.45 16.40 2.31
C LEU A 145 -36.22 17.31 3.26
N THR A 146 -35.61 18.43 3.64
CA THR A 146 -36.29 19.50 4.38
C THR A 146 -36.16 20.82 3.65
N ILE A 147 -37.25 21.58 3.54
CA ILE A 147 -37.23 22.96 3.06
C ILE A 147 -37.74 23.87 4.16
N THR A 148 -37.05 24.99 4.40
CA THR A 148 -37.46 26.02 5.36
C THR A 148 -37.52 27.38 4.68
N TYR A 149 -38.55 28.16 4.99
CA TYR A 149 -38.69 29.55 4.57
C TYR A 149 -38.94 30.45 5.77
N ASN A 150 -38.24 31.59 5.83
CA ASN A 150 -38.29 32.49 6.99
C ASN A 150 -39.37 33.58 6.92
N GLY A 151 -40.17 33.66 5.84
CA GLY A 151 -41.23 34.67 5.68
C GLY A 151 -40.77 36.07 5.27
N LYS A 152 -39.48 36.27 4.94
CA LYS A 152 -38.92 37.61 4.71
C LYS A 152 -38.98 38.11 3.26
N ASN A 153 -39.64 37.40 2.35
CA ASN A 153 -39.75 37.76 0.93
C ASN A 153 -38.40 37.89 0.22
N LYS A 154 -37.42 37.09 0.67
CA LYS A 154 -36.08 37.07 0.11
C LYS A 154 -35.63 35.64 -0.17
N GLY A 155 -34.98 35.44 -1.31
CA GLY A 155 -34.53 34.14 -1.79
C GLY A 155 -33.54 33.46 -0.84
N ASN A 156 -32.73 34.24 -0.12
CA ASN A 156 -31.85 33.73 0.94
C ASN A 156 -32.60 33.20 2.18
N GLY A 157 -33.89 33.50 2.29
CA GLY A 157 -34.80 32.98 3.30
C GLY A 157 -35.24 31.55 3.03
N LEU A 158 -35.11 31.06 1.79
CA LEU A 158 -35.29 29.67 1.43
C LEU A 158 -34.00 28.88 1.68
N LYS A 159 -34.12 27.79 2.44
CA LYS A 159 -33.06 26.82 2.63
C LYS A 159 -33.57 25.43 2.34
N VAL A 160 -32.73 24.63 1.69
CA VAL A 160 -32.94 23.20 1.47
C VAL A 160 -31.89 22.44 2.26
N TYR A 161 -32.31 21.42 2.98
CA TYR A 161 -31.46 20.48 3.69
C TYR A 161 -31.68 19.09 3.10
N LEU A 162 -30.58 18.38 2.85
CA LEU A 162 -30.59 17.00 2.43
C LEU A 162 -29.83 16.17 3.47
N ASN A 163 -30.50 15.21 4.10
CA ASN A 163 -29.96 14.40 5.20
C ASN A 163 -29.34 15.28 6.32
N GLY A 164 -30.05 16.33 6.75
CA GLY A 164 -29.59 17.27 7.78
C GLY A 164 -28.63 18.35 7.30
N LYS A 165 -28.02 18.18 6.11
CA LYS A 165 -27.00 19.11 5.59
C LYS A 165 -27.62 20.16 4.67
N SER A 166 -27.38 21.44 4.99
CA SER A 166 -27.78 22.57 4.15
C SER A 166 -27.16 22.47 2.75
N GLN A 167 -27.96 22.71 1.73
CA GLN A 167 -27.55 22.66 0.33
C GLN A 167 -27.30 24.08 -0.21
N PRO A 168 -26.25 24.28 -1.02
CA PRO A 168 -26.05 25.54 -1.70
C PRO A 168 -27.17 25.76 -2.72
N MET A 169 -27.80 26.94 -2.65
CA MET A 169 -28.91 27.33 -3.51
C MET A 169 -28.45 28.38 -4.53
N GLU A 170 -29.15 28.43 -5.65
CA GLU A 170 -29.08 29.45 -6.69
C GLU A 170 -30.45 30.13 -6.76
N VAL A 171 -30.48 31.42 -6.46
CA VAL A 171 -31.69 32.24 -6.51
C VAL A 171 -31.73 32.91 -7.87
N THR A 172 -32.77 32.63 -8.65
CA THR A 172 -32.93 33.17 -10.02
C THR A 172 -34.02 34.24 -10.10
N HIS A 173 -34.94 34.28 -9.13
CA HIS A 173 -35.98 35.29 -9.00
C HIS A 173 -36.12 35.66 -7.52
N ASP A 174 -36.20 36.96 -7.20
CA ASP A 174 -36.26 37.48 -5.83
C ASP A 174 -37.04 38.81 -5.72
N SER A 175 -38.16 38.90 -6.44
CA SER A 175 -39.01 40.11 -6.53
C SER A 175 -40.34 39.98 -5.76
N LEU A 176 -40.56 38.84 -5.09
CA LEU A 176 -41.83 38.52 -4.43
C LEU A 176 -42.19 39.58 -3.38
N SER A 177 -43.40 40.14 -3.48
CA SER A 177 -43.88 41.20 -2.58
C SER A 177 -45.38 41.12 -2.29
N LYS A 178 -46.11 40.26 -3.01
CA LYS A 178 -47.57 40.13 -2.94
C LYS A 178 -47.98 38.71 -2.59
N THR A 179 -49.26 38.53 -2.25
CA THR A 179 -49.84 37.25 -1.82
C THR A 179 -49.56 36.10 -2.79
N ILE A 180 -49.20 34.94 -2.24
CA ILE A 180 -49.08 33.67 -2.99
C ILE A 180 -50.32 32.80 -2.80
N SER A 181 -51.36 33.29 -2.10
CA SER A 181 -52.53 32.49 -1.77
C SER A 181 -53.26 32.02 -3.03
N SER A 182 -53.63 30.73 -3.04
CA SER A 182 -54.32 30.06 -4.13
C SER A 182 -55.51 29.26 -3.60
N GLN A 183 -56.63 29.29 -4.32
CA GLN A 183 -57.82 28.50 -4.00
C GLN A 183 -57.75 27.06 -4.55
N LYS A 184 -56.73 26.72 -5.35
CA LYS A 184 -56.53 25.37 -5.89
C LYS A 184 -56.18 24.36 -4.79
N ALA A 185 -56.46 23.08 -5.01
CA ALA A 185 -56.11 22.03 -4.05
C ALA A 185 -54.59 21.90 -3.87
N PHE A 186 -54.17 21.54 -2.65
CA PHE A 186 -52.81 21.07 -2.41
C PHE A 186 -52.66 19.66 -2.98
N ARG A 187 -51.59 19.43 -3.73
CA ARG A 187 -51.29 18.15 -4.35
C ARG A 187 -49.88 17.66 -4.04
N ILE A 188 -49.75 16.36 -3.88
CA ILE A 188 -48.47 15.64 -3.77
C ILE A 188 -48.27 14.86 -5.06
N GLY A 189 -47.09 14.97 -5.67
CA GLY A 189 -46.68 14.28 -6.89
C GLY A 189 -46.92 15.03 -8.21
N ARG A 190 -47.59 16.20 -8.18
CA ARG A 190 -47.84 17.06 -9.36
C ARG A 190 -48.33 18.47 -9.01
N ARG A 191 -48.39 19.37 -10.01
CA ARG A 191 -49.15 20.64 -9.99
C ARG A 191 -50.63 20.42 -10.35
N PHE A 192 -51.43 21.48 -10.29
CA PHE A 192 -52.87 21.41 -10.50
C PHE A 192 -53.26 20.98 -11.95
N ASN A 193 -52.60 21.51 -12.99
CA ASN A 193 -52.88 21.10 -14.36
C ASN A 193 -51.85 20.12 -14.92
N GLY A 194 -50.60 20.10 -14.42
CA GLY A 194 -49.56 19.21 -14.96
C GLY A 194 -48.36 18.91 -14.06
N SER A 195 -47.21 18.68 -14.69
CA SER A 195 -45.89 18.53 -14.05
C SER A 195 -45.77 17.42 -12.99
N SER A 196 -46.13 16.19 -13.34
CA SER A 196 -46.03 15.04 -12.44
C SER A 196 -44.60 14.52 -12.27
N THR A 197 -44.27 14.05 -11.07
CA THR A 197 -43.01 13.40 -10.72
C THR A 197 -43.08 11.88 -10.76
N ASN A 198 -43.39 11.32 -11.94
CA ASN A 198 -43.48 9.87 -12.13
C ASN A 198 -42.19 9.13 -11.73
N GLY A 199 -42.33 8.12 -10.88
CA GLY A 199 -41.26 7.33 -10.28
C GLY A 199 -40.83 7.80 -8.89
N LEU A 200 -41.30 8.96 -8.41
CA LEU A 200 -40.98 9.44 -7.07
C LEU A 200 -41.59 8.53 -6.01
N GLU A 201 -40.73 8.02 -5.12
CA GLU A 201 -41.13 7.36 -3.87
C GLU A 201 -40.98 8.38 -2.73
N MET A 202 -41.97 8.43 -1.84
CA MET A 202 -42.04 9.35 -0.71
C MET A 202 -42.42 8.58 0.54
N ASP A 203 -41.92 9.05 1.67
CA ASP A 203 -42.32 8.56 2.97
C ASP A 203 -42.28 9.70 3.98
N GLU A 204 -43.07 9.61 5.04
CA GLU A 204 -42.97 10.50 6.19
C GLU A 204 -42.97 12.01 5.81
N LEU A 205 -44.04 12.53 5.19
CA LEU A 205 -44.22 13.97 4.89
C LEU A 205 -44.75 14.75 6.11
N ARG A 206 -44.12 15.88 6.47
CA ARG A 206 -44.50 16.76 7.59
C ARG A 206 -44.50 18.22 7.16
N LEU A 207 -45.53 18.96 7.57
CA LEU A 207 -45.70 20.38 7.27
C LEU A 207 -45.78 21.19 8.57
N TYR A 208 -44.97 22.23 8.72
CA TYR A 208 -44.91 23.10 9.89
C TYR A 208 -45.18 24.56 9.52
N SER A 209 -45.88 25.30 10.38
CA SER A 209 -46.13 26.75 10.23
C SER A 209 -45.02 27.63 10.83
N ARG A 210 -43.80 27.11 10.90
CA ARG A 210 -42.61 27.81 11.39
C ARG A 210 -41.35 27.27 10.74
N VAL A 211 -40.23 27.94 10.96
CA VAL A 211 -38.89 27.40 10.67
C VAL A 211 -38.53 26.36 11.73
N ILE A 212 -38.29 25.11 11.32
CA ILE A 212 -37.72 24.08 12.21
C ILE A 212 -36.19 24.21 12.26
N SER A 213 -35.62 23.98 13.45
CA SER A 213 -34.18 24.10 13.70
C SER A 213 -33.40 22.94 13.09
N THR A 214 -32.10 23.10 12.88
CA THR A 214 -31.23 22.01 12.36
C THR A 214 -31.26 20.76 13.25
N GLN A 215 -31.37 20.91 14.57
CA GLN A 215 -31.54 19.78 15.48
C GLN A 215 -32.86 19.03 15.27
N GLU A 216 -33.94 19.75 14.97
CA GLU A 216 -35.23 19.15 14.64
C GLU A 216 -35.20 18.47 13.27
N ILE A 217 -34.48 19.04 12.30
CA ILE A 217 -34.23 18.42 10.98
C ILE A 217 -33.47 17.11 11.14
N ASP A 218 -32.40 17.10 11.94
CA ASP A 218 -31.60 15.91 12.21
C ASP A 218 -32.44 14.83 12.92
N ARG A 219 -33.32 15.23 13.84
CA ARG A 219 -34.26 14.32 14.52
C ARG A 219 -35.26 13.69 13.55
N LEU A 220 -35.90 14.47 12.68
CA LEU A 220 -36.83 13.96 11.65
C LEU A 220 -36.13 13.09 10.59
N GLY A 221 -34.83 13.35 10.36
CA GLY A 221 -33.97 12.54 9.52
C GLY A 221 -33.48 11.24 10.16
N TYR A 222 -33.90 10.93 11.39
CA TYR A 222 -33.63 9.66 12.05
C TYR A 222 -34.91 8.81 12.12
N ILE A 223 -35.00 7.82 11.24
CA ILE A 223 -36.00 6.77 11.29
C ILE A 223 -35.28 5.47 11.66
N ASP A 224 -35.70 4.82 12.74
CA ASP A 224 -35.21 3.50 13.11
C ASP A 224 -36.03 2.43 12.37
N PRO A 225 -35.50 1.80 11.30
CA PRO A 225 -36.23 0.82 10.52
C PRO A 225 -36.31 -0.55 11.22
N ILE A 226 -35.65 -0.71 12.38
CA ILE A 226 -35.48 -1.99 13.07
C ILE A 226 -36.44 -2.12 14.24
N LEU A 227 -36.60 -1.05 15.03
CA LEU A 227 -37.51 -1.01 16.18
C LEU A 227 -38.95 -1.48 15.84
N PRO A 228 -39.58 -1.04 14.74
CA PRO A 228 -40.90 -1.53 14.35
C PRO A 228 -40.91 -3.01 13.96
N LEU A 229 -39.81 -3.53 13.41
CA LEU A 229 -39.69 -4.93 12.99
C LEU A 229 -39.44 -5.88 14.17
N ILE A 230 -38.65 -5.48 15.16
CA ILE A 230 -38.42 -6.27 16.39
C ILE A 230 -39.71 -6.45 17.19
N LYS A 231 -40.68 -5.53 17.07
CA LYS A 231 -41.99 -5.62 17.74
C LYS A 231 -42.96 -6.61 17.07
N LYS A 232 -42.70 -7.06 15.83
CA LYS A 232 -43.54 -8.03 15.13
C LYS A 232 -43.14 -9.46 15.53
N GLU A 233 -44.11 -10.36 15.63
CA GLU A 233 -43.80 -11.79 15.81
C GLU A 233 -43.01 -12.33 14.60
N PRO A 234 -41.98 -13.19 14.78
CA PRO A 234 -41.10 -13.66 13.69
C PRO A 234 -41.80 -14.32 12.50
N LYS A 235 -43.00 -14.89 12.69
CA LYS A 235 -43.83 -15.49 11.63
C LYS A 235 -44.49 -14.46 10.70
N HIS A 236 -44.62 -13.20 11.15
CA HIS A 236 -45.18 -12.10 10.37
C HIS A 236 -44.10 -11.25 9.68
N LEU A 237 -42.81 -11.56 9.89
CA LEU A 237 -41.71 -10.95 9.14
C LEU A 237 -41.56 -11.67 7.81
N ASN A 238 -41.70 -10.94 6.71
CA ASN A 238 -41.37 -11.46 5.40
C ASN A 238 -39.84 -11.72 5.27
N PRO A 239 -39.38 -12.48 4.25
CA PRO A 239 -37.96 -12.84 4.12
C PRO A 239 -36.99 -11.65 4.14
N THR A 240 -37.37 -10.55 3.49
CA THR A 240 -36.56 -9.32 3.43
C THR A 240 -36.46 -8.63 4.79
N GLN A 241 -37.59 -8.52 5.51
CA GLN A 241 -37.63 -7.95 6.87
C GLN A 241 -36.82 -8.81 7.85
N ARG A 242 -36.91 -10.14 7.74
CA ARG A 242 -36.13 -11.08 8.55
C ARG A 242 -34.62 -10.89 8.32
N ASN A 243 -34.19 -10.82 7.05
CA ASN A 243 -32.80 -10.56 6.72
C ASN A 243 -32.31 -9.22 7.27
N LEU A 244 -33.13 -8.17 7.20
CA LEU A 244 -32.77 -6.84 7.73
C LEU A 244 -32.53 -6.86 9.25
N VAL A 245 -33.35 -7.60 10.01
CA VAL A 245 -33.19 -7.75 11.47
C VAL A 245 -31.95 -8.60 11.80
N ILE A 246 -31.72 -9.69 11.06
CA ILE A 246 -30.52 -10.54 11.22
C ILE A 246 -29.26 -9.72 10.94
N ASP A 247 -29.22 -9.02 9.82
CA ASP A 247 -28.09 -8.17 9.44
C ASP A 247 -27.85 -7.10 10.51
N TYR A 248 -28.90 -6.47 11.03
CA TYR A 248 -28.76 -5.51 12.12
C TYR A 248 -28.12 -6.15 13.37
N TYR A 249 -28.61 -7.31 13.79
CA TYR A 249 -28.08 -8.03 14.95
C TYR A 249 -26.60 -8.41 14.75
N LEU A 250 -26.27 -9.02 13.62
CA LEU A 250 -24.90 -9.42 13.28
C LEU A 250 -23.96 -8.22 13.26
N ASN A 251 -24.35 -7.12 12.62
CA ASN A 251 -23.51 -5.93 12.49
C ASN A 251 -23.39 -5.13 13.79
N ARG A 252 -24.37 -5.17 14.70
CA ARG A 252 -24.43 -4.28 15.89
C ARG A 252 -24.23 -4.98 17.21
N HIS A 253 -24.58 -6.25 17.34
CA HIS A 253 -24.57 -6.98 18.60
C HIS A 253 -23.63 -8.18 18.61
N ASP A 254 -23.44 -8.88 17.48
CA ASP A 254 -22.58 -10.06 17.44
C ASP A 254 -21.07 -9.70 17.34
N PRO A 255 -20.26 -10.00 18.36
CA PRO A 255 -18.84 -9.64 18.36
C PRO A 255 -18.01 -10.48 17.37
N GLY A 256 -18.35 -11.76 17.17
CA GLY A 256 -17.61 -12.67 16.29
C GLY A 256 -17.75 -12.30 14.82
N TYR A 257 -18.96 -11.94 14.41
CA TYR A 257 -19.27 -11.43 13.08
C TYR A 257 -18.57 -10.11 12.81
N LYS A 258 -18.58 -9.15 13.76
CA LYS A 258 -17.85 -7.88 13.61
C LYS A 258 -16.36 -8.08 13.40
N GLN A 259 -15.73 -8.94 14.20
CA GLN A 259 -14.29 -9.23 14.07
C GLN A 259 -13.97 -9.89 12.71
N THR A 260 -14.82 -10.82 12.29
CA THR A 260 -14.68 -11.51 11.01
C THR A 260 -14.89 -10.55 9.83
N LEU A 261 -15.95 -9.73 9.86
CA LEU A 261 -16.25 -8.75 8.83
C LEU A 261 -15.15 -7.68 8.72
N ALA A 262 -14.59 -7.21 9.84
CA ALA A 262 -13.45 -6.30 9.85
C ALA A 262 -12.22 -6.94 9.20
N THR A 263 -11.95 -8.21 9.51
CA THR A 263 -10.86 -8.99 8.91
C THR A 263 -11.05 -9.15 7.40
N VAL A 264 -12.24 -9.58 6.97
CA VAL A 264 -12.59 -9.74 5.55
C VAL A 264 -12.48 -8.41 4.81
N THR A 265 -12.99 -7.32 5.39
CA THR A 265 -12.95 -5.99 4.79
C THR A 265 -11.50 -5.52 4.64
N LYS A 266 -10.68 -5.68 5.68
CA LYS A 266 -9.24 -5.38 5.62
C LYS A 266 -8.54 -6.19 4.54
N LYS A 267 -8.78 -7.50 4.47
CA LYS A 267 -8.19 -8.37 3.43
C LYS A 267 -8.65 -8.00 2.02
N ARG A 268 -9.91 -7.58 1.83
CA ARG A 268 -10.41 -7.08 0.54
C ARG A 268 -9.76 -5.75 0.16
N GLN A 269 -9.57 -4.84 1.11
CA GLN A 269 -8.84 -3.59 0.90
C GLN A 269 -7.37 -3.87 0.53
N ASP A 270 -6.70 -4.78 1.24
CA ASP A 270 -5.33 -5.21 0.94
C ASP A 270 -5.24 -5.79 -0.47
N LEU A 271 -6.18 -6.67 -0.86
CA LEU A 271 -6.24 -7.25 -2.21
C LEU A 271 -6.47 -6.20 -3.28
N ASN A 272 -7.42 -5.28 -3.07
CA ASN A 272 -7.69 -4.20 -4.02
C ASN A 272 -6.50 -3.26 -4.16
N ALA A 273 -5.80 -2.96 -3.06
CA ALA A 273 -4.57 -2.17 -3.07
C ALA A 273 -3.45 -2.87 -3.85
N LEU A 274 -3.31 -4.19 -3.73
CA LEU A 274 -2.36 -4.97 -4.53
C LEU A 274 -2.71 -4.98 -6.02
N LYS A 275 -4.01 -5.04 -6.36
CA LYS A 275 -4.49 -4.99 -7.75
C LYS A 275 -4.29 -3.62 -8.41
N THR A 276 -4.37 -2.53 -7.65
CA THR A 276 -4.15 -1.17 -8.16
C THR A 276 -2.67 -0.80 -8.16
N LYS A 277 -1.89 -1.25 -7.18
CA LYS A 277 -0.44 -1.12 -7.13
C LYS A 277 0.27 -2.27 -7.83
N LYS A 278 -0.08 -2.53 -9.10
CA LYS A 278 0.71 -3.47 -9.91
C LYS A 278 2.11 -2.87 -10.06
N LEU A 279 3.12 -3.61 -9.59
CA LEU A 279 4.50 -3.27 -9.86
C LEU A 279 4.73 -3.52 -11.36
N THR A 280 4.73 -2.45 -12.16
CA THR A 280 5.07 -2.53 -13.57
C THR A 280 6.58 -2.42 -13.70
N SER A 281 7.17 -3.34 -14.45
CA SER A 281 8.57 -3.27 -14.83
C SER A 281 8.64 -3.16 -16.35
N MET A 282 9.51 -2.28 -16.84
CA MET A 282 9.75 -2.20 -18.27
C MET A 282 10.49 -3.46 -18.70
N ILE A 283 9.92 -4.19 -19.64
CA ILE A 283 10.59 -5.31 -20.30
C ILE A 283 11.04 -4.86 -21.68
N MET A 284 12.19 -5.36 -22.14
CA MET A 284 12.57 -5.20 -23.53
C MET A 284 11.72 -6.16 -24.38
N GLY A 285 10.88 -5.61 -25.25
CA GLY A 285 10.21 -6.37 -26.30
C GLY A 285 11.08 -6.50 -27.54
N ASP A 286 10.86 -7.55 -28.33
CA ASP A 286 11.40 -7.62 -29.69
C ASP A 286 10.57 -6.69 -30.60
N ASN A 287 11.23 -6.07 -31.58
CA ASN A 287 10.49 -5.33 -32.60
C ASN A 287 9.68 -6.32 -33.44
N PRO A 288 8.48 -5.93 -33.92
CA PRO A 288 7.75 -6.77 -34.86
C PRO A 288 8.58 -6.93 -36.15
N PRO A 289 8.38 -8.03 -36.92
CA PRO A 289 9.20 -8.32 -38.10
C PRO A 289 9.30 -7.17 -39.11
N ASN A 290 8.22 -6.41 -39.29
CA ASN A 290 8.15 -5.24 -40.18
C ASN A 290 8.79 -3.96 -39.62
N LYS A 291 9.31 -3.97 -38.39
CA LYS A 291 10.02 -2.85 -37.74
C LYS A 291 11.41 -3.27 -37.24
N MET A 292 11.93 -4.39 -37.71
CA MET A 292 13.31 -4.78 -37.41
C MET A 292 14.26 -3.76 -38.03
N ARG A 293 15.24 -3.30 -37.24
CA ARG A 293 16.25 -2.35 -37.71
C ARG A 293 17.22 -3.09 -38.62
N LYS A 294 17.38 -2.61 -39.85
CA LYS A 294 18.43 -3.08 -40.75
C LYS A 294 19.81 -2.79 -40.13
N THR A 295 20.66 -3.80 -40.09
CA THR A 295 22.02 -3.71 -39.57
C THR A 295 22.96 -4.11 -40.69
N TYR A 296 24.03 -3.36 -40.90
CA TYR A 296 24.94 -3.56 -42.03
C TYR A 296 26.38 -3.74 -41.56
N ILE A 297 27.22 -4.34 -42.40
CA ILE A 297 28.67 -4.38 -42.16
C ILE A 297 29.22 -2.95 -42.19
N LEU A 298 30.07 -2.60 -41.23
CA LEU A 298 30.70 -1.28 -41.18
C LEU A 298 32.04 -1.29 -41.93
N MET A 299 32.22 -0.34 -42.85
CA MET A 299 33.47 -0.18 -43.59
C MET A 299 34.59 0.19 -42.62
N ARG A 300 35.55 -0.73 -42.43
CA ARG A 300 36.65 -0.59 -41.47
C ARG A 300 36.17 -0.30 -40.03
N GLY A 301 34.95 -0.71 -39.68
CA GLY A 301 34.37 -0.46 -38.36
C GLY A 301 33.82 0.95 -38.12
N GLN A 302 33.82 1.84 -39.13
CA GLN A 302 33.31 3.21 -38.98
C GLN A 302 31.78 3.23 -38.93
N TYR A 303 31.21 3.64 -37.79
CA TYR A 303 29.76 3.62 -37.54
C TYR A 303 28.95 4.47 -38.54
N ALA A 304 29.56 5.55 -39.07
CA ALA A 304 28.95 6.46 -40.04
C ALA A 304 29.07 5.97 -41.50
N SER A 305 29.69 4.81 -41.74
CA SER A 305 29.95 4.28 -43.08
C SER A 305 29.53 2.81 -43.18
N PRO A 306 28.22 2.50 -43.09
CA PRO A 306 27.71 1.17 -43.36
C PRO A 306 27.81 0.82 -44.84
N ASP A 307 28.17 -0.43 -45.14
CA ASP A 307 28.02 -1.05 -46.46
C ASP A 307 26.59 -1.57 -46.59
N GLU A 308 25.69 -0.72 -47.12
CA GLU A 308 24.26 -1.05 -47.26
C GLU A 308 23.98 -2.26 -48.18
N SER A 309 24.98 -2.69 -48.96
CA SER A 309 24.88 -3.92 -49.76
C SER A 309 25.03 -5.20 -48.92
N LYS A 310 25.50 -5.10 -47.67
CA LYS A 310 25.79 -6.23 -46.77
C LYS A 310 24.97 -6.13 -45.49
N GLU A 311 23.67 -6.39 -45.60
CA GLU A 311 22.79 -6.53 -44.45
C GLU A 311 23.15 -7.78 -43.63
N ILE A 312 23.22 -7.62 -42.31
CA ILE A 312 23.45 -8.67 -41.32
C ILE A 312 22.13 -9.01 -40.64
N LEU A 313 21.73 -10.27 -40.76
CA LEU A 313 20.55 -10.81 -40.09
C LEU A 313 20.93 -11.45 -38.74
N PRO A 314 19.98 -11.60 -37.80
CA PRO A 314 20.23 -12.29 -36.55
C PRO A 314 20.72 -13.73 -36.79
N ASP A 315 21.88 -14.06 -36.25
CA ASP A 315 22.44 -15.42 -36.30
C ASP A 315 23.47 -15.63 -35.17
N THR A 316 23.99 -16.85 -35.06
CA THR A 316 25.04 -17.25 -34.11
C THR A 316 26.42 -17.30 -34.78
N PRO A 317 27.52 -17.06 -34.04
CA PRO A 317 28.86 -17.16 -34.60
C PRO A 317 29.15 -18.56 -35.16
N SER A 318 29.64 -18.64 -36.40
CA SER A 318 29.84 -19.90 -37.13
C SER A 318 30.93 -20.81 -36.56
N PHE A 319 31.81 -20.29 -35.71
CA PHE A 319 32.84 -21.07 -35.00
C PHE A 319 32.30 -21.78 -33.75
N LEU A 320 31.05 -21.53 -33.38
CA LEU A 320 30.32 -22.23 -32.31
C LEU A 320 29.29 -23.19 -32.94
N PRO A 321 28.75 -24.15 -32.17
CA PRO A 321 27.68 -25.01 -32.68
C PRO A 321 26.53 -24.18 -33.25
N PRO A 322 25.96 -24.55 -34.41
CA PRO A 322 24.90 -23.77 -35.04
C PRO A 322 23.63 -23.76 -34.18
N MET A 323 22.85 -22.68 -34.26
CA MET A 323 21.49 -22.65 -33.70
C MET A 323 20.59 -23.66 -34.43
N ASP A 324 19.79 -24.40 -33.67
CA ASP A 324 18.75 -25.27 -34.21
C ASP A 324 17.77 -24.45 -35.08
N LYS A 325 17.42 -24.98 -36.25
CA LYS A 325 16.54 -24.35 -37.23
C LYS A 325 15.11 -24.17 -36.71
N GLU A 326 14.69 -24.97 -35.74
CA GLU A 326 13.37 -24.84 -35.10
C GLU A 326 13.30 -23.65 -34.12
N LEU A 327 14.45 -23.12 -33.70
CA LEU A 327 14.49 -21.97 -32.80
C LEU A 327 14.22 -20.67 -33.56
N PRO A 328 13.40 -19.76 -32.99
CA PRO A 328 13.17 -18.46 -33.60
C PRO A 328 14.46 -17.63 -33.57
N LYS A 329 14.78 -16.95 -34.68
CA LYS A 329 15.93 -16.03 -34.79
C LYS A 329 15.69 -14.71 -34.04
N ASN A 330 15.42 -14.81 -32.75
CA ASN A 330 15.15 -13.71 -31.83
C ASN A 330 15.81 -13.97 -30.46
N ARG A 331 15.53 -13.12 -29.46
CA ARG A 331 16.16 -13.24 -28.13
C ARG A 331 15.85 -14.57 -27.43
N LEU A 332 14.66 -15.15 -27.65
CA LEU A 332 14.29 -16.42 -27.06
C LEU A 332 15.09 -17.58 -27.66
N GLY A 333 15.26 -17.61 -28.99
CA GLY A 333 16.09 -18.62 -29.64
C GLY A 333 17.55 -18.52 -29.22
N LEU A 334 18.10 -17.30 -29.15
CA LEU A 334 19.46 -17.06 -28.65
C LEU A 334 19.62 -17.56 -27.21
N ALA A 335 18.65 -17.29 -26.32
CA ALA A 335 18.68 -17.76 -24.94
C ALA A 335 18.65 -19.29 -24.84
N LYS A 336 17.85 -19.96 -25.67
CA LYS A 336 17.80 -21.43 -25.73
C LYS A 336 19.10 -22.02 -26.26
N TRP A 337 19.67 -21.45 -27.33
CA TRP A 337 20.96 -21.85 -27.89
C TRP A 337 22.12 -21.68 -26.90
N LEU A 338 22.18 -20.56 -26.17
CA LEU A 338 23.19 -20.36 -25.13
C LEU A 338 23.10 -21.40 -24.00
N MET A 339 21.91 -21.91 -23.72
CA MET A 339 21.67 -22.92 -22.68
C MET A 339 21.65 -24.35 -23.23
N ASP A 340 21.97 -24.53 -24.51
CA ASP A 340 22.04 -25.85 -25.12
C ASP A 340 23.12 -26.71 -24.42
N LYS A 341 22.82 -28.01 -24.27
CA LYS A 341 23.71 -28.96 -23.58
C LYS A 341 25.06 -29.13 -24.28
N ASP A 342 25.10 -28.91 -25.59
CA ASP A 342 26.29 -29.06 -26.43
C ASP A 342 27.02 -27.71 -26.63
N HIS A 343 26.50 -26.61 -26.06
CA HIS A 343 27.16 -25.31 -26.14
C HIS A 343 28.43 -25.27 -25.24
N PRO A 344 29.63 -25.03 -25.81
CA PRO A 344 30.90 -25.33 -25.13
C PRO A 344 31.35 -24.31 -24.07
N LEU A 345 30.74 -23.12 -24.02
CA LEU A 345 31.23 -22.00 -23.20
C LEU A 345 30.36 -21.71 -21.98
N THR A 346 29.04 -21.67 -22.13
CA THR A 346 28.11 -21.16 -21.09
C THR A 346 28.34 -21.80 -19.73
N ALA A 347 28.30 -23.13 -19.65
CA ALA A 347 28.51 -23.83 -18.39
C ALA A 347 29.93 -23.60 -17.84
N ARG A 348 30.97 -23.66 -18.68
CA ARG A 348 32.38 -23.43 -18.28
C ARG A 348 32.59 -22.03 -17.71
N VAL A 349 32.10 -21.00 -18.40
CA VAL A 349 32.17 -19.61 -17.95
C VAL A 349 31.42 -19.43 -16.63
N THR A 350 30.22 -20.01 -16.50
CA THR A 350 29.41 -19.91 -15.28
C THR A 350 30.09 -20.58 -14.09
N VAL A 351 30.55 -21.83 -14.21
CA VAL A 351 31.21 -22.53 -13.09
C VAL A 351 32.56 -21.90 -12.74
N ASN A 352 33.29 -21.34 -13.72
CA ASN A 352 34.52 -20.59 -13.44
C ASN A 352 34.27 -19.34 -12.58
N ARG A 353 33.14 -18.64 -12.79
CA ARG A 353 32.73 -17.51 -11.94
C ARG A 353 32.32 -17.94 -10.53
N TYR A 354 31.64 -19.09 -10.40
CA TYR A 354 31.34 -19.66 -9.08
C TYR A 354 32.62 -20.07 -8.34
N TRP A 355 33.55 -20.71 -9.05
CA TRP A 355 34.87 -21.04 -8.53
C TRP A 355 35.61 -19.79 -8.05
N GLN A 356 35.68 -18.75 -8.89
CA GLN A 356 36.28 -17.45 -8.52
C GLN A 356 35.64 -16.83 -7.26
N THR A 357 34.33 -16.95 -7.10
CA THR A 357 33.63 -16.40 -5.93
C THR A 357 34.04 -17.13 -4.64
N ILE A 358 34.22 -18.45 -4.72
CA ILE A 358 34.51 -19.33 -3.56
C ILE A 358 36.00 -19.37 -3.23
N PHE A 359 36.87 -19.43 -4.25
CA PHE A 359 38.32 -19.61 -4.12
C PHE A 359 39.11 -18.34 -4.42
N GLY A 360 38.45 -17.23 -4.77
CA GLY A 360 39.07 -15.94 -5.03
C GLY A 360 39.74 -15.79 -6.39
N ARG A 361 40.33 -16.86 -6.91
CA ARG A 361 40.93 -16.94 -8.25
C ARG A 361 40.10 -17.88 -9.14
N PRO A 362 39.78 -17.51 -10.39
CA PRO A 362 39.15 -18.44 -11.32
C PRO A 362 40.14 -19.48 -11.85
N LEU A 363 39.63 -20.60 -12.38
CA LEU A 363 40.43 -21.58 -13.11
C LEU A 363 40.96 -21.00 -14.43
N VAL A 364 40.16 -20.20 -15.12
CA VAL A 364 40.57 -19.35 -16.25
C VAL A 364 40.74 -17.93 -15.74
N SER A 365 41.98 -17.44 -15.65
CA SER A 365 42.32 -16.13 -15.06
C SER A 365 41.67 -14.93 -15.74
N THR A 366 41.18 -15.08 -16.96
CA THR A 366 40.45 -14.08 -17.75
C THR A 366 38.95 -14.38 -17.77
N PRO A 367 38.18 -14.08 -16.71
CA PRO A 367 36.74 -14.41 -16.65
C PRO A 367 35.88 -13.72 -17.72
N GLY A 368 36.43 -12.72 -18.43
CA GLY A 368 35.81 -12.05 -19.55
C GLY A 368 36.21 -12.55 -20.94
N ASP A 369 37.22 -13.43 -21.03
CA ASP A 369 37.68 -13.95 -22.32
C ASP A 369 38.12 -15.42 -22.18
N PHE A 370 37.35 -16.31 -22.79
CA PHE A 370 37.62 -17.75 -22.91
C PHE A 370 38.12 -18.13 -24.32
N GLY A 371 38.35 -17.13 -25.18
CA GLY A 371 38.83 -17.27 -26.54
C GLY A 371 40.34 -17.10 -26.64
N SER A 372 40.81 -16.70 -27.83
CA SER A 372 42.24 -16.68 -28.17
C SER A 372 43.07 -15.61 -27.44
N GLN A 373 42.43 -14.57 -26.89
CA GLN A 373 43.08 -13.56 -26.05
C GLN A 373 42.93 -13.87 -24.55
N GLY A 374 42.27 -14.97 -24.21
CA GLY A 374 42.11 -15.48 -22.85
C GLY A 374 43.29 -16.33 -22.38
N SER A 375 43.35 -16.57 -21.08
CA SER A 375 44.29 -17.53 -20.49
C SER A 375 43.75 -18.97 -20.58
N TRP A 376 44.65 -19.94 -20.69
CA TRP A 376 44.28 -21.34 -20.53
C TRP A 376 43.84 -21.65 -19.09
N PRO A 377 42.89 -22.59 -18.88
CA PRO A 377 42.51 -23.02 -17.54
C PRO A 377 43.69 -23.71 -16.85
N THR A 378 43.87 -23.44 -15.56
CA THR A 378 44.88 -24.14 -14.74
C THR A 378 44.57 -25.63 -14.56
N HIS A 379 43.28 -25.97 -14.52
CA HIS A 379 42.78 -27.34 -14.40
C HIS A 379 41.70 -27.60 -15.47
N PRO A 380 42.07 -27.89 -16.72
CA PRO A 380 41.12 -28.04 -17.84
C PRO A 380 40.09 -29.16 -17.61
N ASP A 381 40.52 -30.30 -17.07
CA ASP A 381 39.65 -31.46 -16.84
C ASP A 381 38.66 -31.19 -15.72
N LEU A 382 39.10 -30.55 -14.64
CA LEU A 382 38.23 -30.12 -13.55
C LEU A 382 37.16 -29.13 -14.04
N LEU A 383 37.56 -28.15 -14.85
CA LEU A 383 36.62 -27.18 -15.43
C LEU A 383 35.58 -27.88 -16.32
N SER A 384 36.02 -28.82 -17.16
CA SER A 384 35.14 -29.59 -18.04
C SER A 384 34.19 -30.48 -17.24
N TRP A 385 34.70 -31.15 -16.21
CA TRP A 385 33.90 -31.99 -15.31
C TRP A 385 32.85 -31.16 -14.56
N LEU A 386 33.23 -30.04 -13.95
CA LEU A 386 32.30 -29.13 -13.25
C LEU A 386 31.21 -28.58 -14.18
N ALA A 387 31.58 -28.23 -15.41
CA ALA A 387 30.62 -27.71 -16.39
C ALA A 387 29.60 -28.78 -16.81
N LYS A 388 30.07 -30.00 -17.12
CA LYS A 388 29.20 -31.13 -17.49
C LYS A 388 28.26 -31.51 -16.32
N ASP A 389 28.82 -31.61 -15.13
CA ASP A 389 28.10 -31.90 -13.90
C ASP A 389 27.02 -30.83 -13.59
N PHE A 390 27.30 -29.56 -13.85
CA PHE A 390 26.32 -28.48 -13.69
C PHE A 390 25.13 -28.61 -14.66
N ILE A 391 25.39 -28.97 -15.92
CA ILE A 391 24.35 -29.21 -16.94
C ILE A 391 23.51 -30.45 -16.56
N ASP A 392 24.16 -31.57 -16.23
CA ASP A 392 23.50 -32.84 -15.90
C ASP A 392 22.56 -32.69 -14.70
N ASN A 393 22.96 -31.85 -13.73
CA ASN A 393 22.17 -31.53 -12.55
C ASN A 393 21.24 -30.32 -12.75
N LYS A 394 20.80 -30.09 -14.00
CA LYS A 394 19.75 -29.13 -14.37
C LYS A 394 20.06 -27.69 -13.91
N TRP A 395 21.32 -27.28 -14.04
CA TRP A 395 21.77 -25.93 -13.69
C TRP A 395 21.50 -25.55 -12.23
N ASN A 396 21.50 -26.53 -11.31
CA ASN A 396 21.25 -26.30 -9.89
C ASN A 396 22.44 -25.60 -9.20
N VAL A 397 22.36 -24.28 -9.09
CA VAL A 397 23.39 -23.42 -8.49
C VAL A 397 23.73 -23.82 -7.06
N LYS A 398 22.73 -24.11 -6.21
CA LYS A 398 22.98 -24.47 -4.80
C LYS A 398 23.76 -25.77 -4.67
N ARG A 399 23.45 -26.75 -5.51
CA ARG A 399 24.18 -28.02 -5.55
C ARG A 399 25.63 -27.80 -5.96
N THR A 400 25.89 -27.06 -7.04
CA THR A 400 27.25 -26.77 -7.52
C THR A 400 28.08 -26.05 -6.47
N ILE A 401 27.50 -25.03 -5.81
CA ILE A 401 28.18 -24.35 -4.69
C ILE A 401 28.45 -25.32 -3.55
N LYS A 402 27.48 -26.17 -3.15
CA LYS A 402 27.66 -27.19 -2.11
C LYS A 402 28.82 -28.13 -2.44
N GLN A 403 28.91 -28.61 -3.69
CA GLN A 403 30.00 -29.47 -4.14
C GLN A 403 31.37 -28.79 -3.99
N MET A 404 31.48 -27.52 -4.38
CA MET A 404 32.72 -26.74 -4.25
C MET A 404 33.10 -26.53 -2.78
N VAL A 405 32.17 -26.12 -1.91
CA VAL A 405 32.48 -25.82 -0.49
C VAL A 405 32.67 -27.08 0.38
N MET A 406 32.19 -28.24 -0.07
CA MET A 406 32.41 -29.52 0.63
C MET A 406 33.68 -30.25 0.16
N SER A 407 34.36 -29.74 -0.88
CA SER A 407 35.59 -30.33 -1.42
C SER A 407 36.72 -30.36 -0.37
N SER A 408 37.68 -31.28 -0.54
CA SER A 408 38.93 -31.24 0.22
C SER A 408 39.69 -29.93 -0.07
N THR A 409 39.69 -29.46 -1.32
CA THR A 409 40.33 -28.21 -1.75
C THR A 409 39.85 -27.00 -0.97
N TYR A 410 38.53 -26.88 -0.72
CA TYR A 410 37.97 -25.80 0.10
C TYR A 410 38.36 -25.96 1.57
N ARG A 411 38.44 -27.18 2.11
CA ARG A 411 38.74 -27.42 3.52
C ARG A 411 40.23 -27.39 3.89
N GLN A 412 41.12 -27.04 2.95
CA GLN A 412 42.56 -26.91 3.21
C GLN A 412 42.84 -25.78 4.22
N SER A 413 44.01 -25.85 4.88
CA SER A 413 44.55 -24.73 5.66
C SER A 413 45.15 -23.67 4.71
N SER A 414 45.06 -22.40 5.08
CA SER A 414 45.74 -21.28 4.41
C SER A 414 47.18 -21.07 4.89
N GLU A 415 47.64 -21.88 5.85
CA GLU A 415 49.01 -21.83 6.33
C GLU A 415 50.03 -21.97 5.18
N THR A 416 50.94 -21.00 5.10
CA THR A 416 51.94 -20.94 4.04
C THR A 416 53.27 -21.50 4.56
N ARG A 417 53.61 -22.72 4.13
CA ARG A 417 54.88 -23.40 4.43
C ARG A 417 55.92 -23.14 3.35
N ALA A 418 57.20 -23.35 3.65
CA ALA A 418 58.30 -23.15 2.70
C ALA A 418 58.07 -23.89 1.36
N VAL A 419 57.63 -25.15 1.40
CA VAL A 419 57.33 -25.95 0.20
C VAL A 419 56.20 -25.35 -0.67
N HIS A 420 55.24 -24.64 -0.05
CA HIS A 420 54.18 -23.97 -0.81
C HIS A 420 54.77 -22.78 -1.58
N MET A 421 55.67 -22.02 -0.97
CA MET A 421 56.33 -20.88 -1.61
C MET A 421 57.30 -21.30 -2.71
N GLU A 422 57.96 -22.45 -2.55
CA GLU A 422 58.87 -23.02 -3.54
C GLU A 422 58.12 -23.52 -4.80
N LYS A 423 57.03 -24.29 -4.60
CA LYS A 423 56.34 -24.98 -5.72
C LYS A 423 55.16 -24.20 -6.31
N ASP A 424 54.45 -23.43 -5.50
CA ASP A 424 53.26 -22.69 -5.92
C ASP A 424 53.13 -21.34 -5.17
N PRO A 425 54.08 -20.41 -5.39
CA PRO A 425 54.15 -19.15 -4.65
C PRO A 425 52.86 -18.33 -4.78
N VAL A 426 52.22 -18.34 -5.95
CA VAL A 426 50.99 -17.59 -6.25
C VAL A 426 49.70 -18.39 -6.04
N ASN A 427 49.79 -19.59 -5.46
CA ASN A 427 48.68 -20.50 -5.18
C ASN A 427 47.79 -20.79 -6.42
N LEU A 428 48.41 -20.97 -7.58
CA LEU A 428 47.76 -21.27 -8.86
C LEU A 428 47.14 -22.68 -8.88
N TYR A 429 47.80 -23.63 -8.21
CA TYR A 429 47.42 -25.04 -8.16
C TYR A 429 46.65 -25.39 -6.89
N HIS A 430 46.25 -24.38 -6.11
CA HIS A 430 45.52 -24.56 -4.84
C HIS A 430 46.27 -25.48 -3.86
N ALA A 431 47.60 -25.36 -3.78
CA ALA A 431 48.43 -26.09 -2.82
C ALA A 431 48.11 -25.77 -1.35
N ARG A 432 47.40 -24.65 -1.11
CA ARG A 432 46.84 -24.22 0.18
C ARG A 432 45.51 -23.52 -0.02
N ALA A 433 44.73 -23.32 1.05
CA ALA A 433 43.52 -22.52 0.94
C ALA A 433 43.87 -21.05 0.61
N PRO A 434 43.10 -20.42 -0.31
CA PRO A 434 43.31 -19.03 -0.66
C PRO A 434 42.83 -18.13 0.49
N ARG A 435 43.70 -17.20 0.92
CA ARG A 435 43.35 -16.15 1.88
C ARG A 435 42.98 -14.86 1.16
N PHE A 436 41.77 -14.32 1.39
CA PHE A 436 41.34 -13.07 0.76
C PHE A 436 40.17 -12.37 1.48
N ARG A 437 40.09 -11.05 1.32
CA ARG A 437 39.04 -10.20 1.92
C ARG A 437 37.66 -10.58 1.39
N LEU A 438 36.71 -10.77 2.30
CA LEU A 438 35.31 -10.97 1.95
C LEU A 438 34.76 -9.76 1.20
N MET A 439 33.84 -9.98 0.27
CA MET A 439 33.17 -8.87 -0.43
C MET A 439 32.38 -8.01 0.56
N GLY A 440 32.21 -6.71 0.29
CA GLY A 440 31.52 -5.79 1.21
C GLY A 440 30.14 -6.26 1.68
N GLU A 441 29.36 -6.90 0.80
CA GLU A 441 28.07 -7.50 1.17
C GLU A 441 28.22 -8.63 2.19
N PHE A 442 29.27 -9.45 2.05
CA PHE A 442 29.54 -10.57 2.95
C PHE A 442 30.12 -10.10 4.27
N VAL A 443 30.96 -9.07 4.28
CA VAL A 443 31.47 -8.46 5.53
C VAL A 443 30.31 -7.99 6.41
N ARG A 444 29.39 -7.22 5.83
CA ARG A 444 28.20 -6.74 6.55
C ARG A 444 27.28 -7.89 6.96
N ASP A 445 26.95 -8.81 6.05
CA ASP A 445 26.04 -9.92 6.35
C ASP A 445 26.64 -10.90 7.36
N ASN A 446 27.97 -11.05 7.41
CA ASN A 446 28.67 -11.83 8.43
C ASN A 446 28.50 -11.18 9.82
N ALA A 447 28.77 -9.89 9.97
CA ALA A 447 28.57 -9.17 11.22
C ALA A 447 27.11 -9.27 11.74
N LEU A 448 26.13 -9.14 10.85
CA LEU A 448 24.71 -9.35 11.18
C LEU A 448 24.40 -10.79 11.58
N SER A 449 25.04 -11.78 10.95
CA SER A 449 24.82 -13.20 11.28
C SER A 449 25.43 -13.57 12.62
N LEU A 450 26.66 -13.10 12.91
CA LEU A 450 27.36 -13.34 14.17
C LEU A 450 26.63 -12.70 15.35
N SER A 451 26.18 -11.46 15.18
CA SER A 451 25.38 -10.73 16.17
C SER A 451 23.97 -11.28 16.38
N GLY A 452 23.47 -12.12 15.46
CA GLY A 452 22.10 -12.64 15.50
C GLY A 452 21.04 -11.67 14.97
N LEU A 453 21.44 -10.51 14.44
CA LEU A 453 20.53 -9.51 13.87
C LEU A 453 20.03 -9.88 12.47
N LEU A 454 20.75 -10.72 11.72
CA LEU A 454 20.47 -10.97 10.30
C LEU A 454 19.05 -11.46 10.03
N ASN A 455 18.26 -10.61 9.36
CA ASN A 455 16.96 -10.97 8.83
C ASN A 455 17.09 -11.75 7.51
N ARG A 456 16.67 -13.01 7.53
CA ARG A 456 16.76 -13.96 6.40
C ARG A 456 15.53 -13.96 5.47
N THR A 457 14.58 -13.03 5.66
CA THR A 457 13.38 -12.93 4.82
C THR A 457 13.75 -12.72 3.35
N PHE A 458 13.29 -13.62 2.49
CA PHE A 458 13.55 -13.59 1.06
C PHE A 458 12.44 -12.83 0.30
N GLY A 459 12.84 -12.05 -0.71
CA GLY A 459 11.94 -11.24 -1.54
C GLY A 459 11.65 -9.87 -0.93
N GLY A 460 10.64 -9.18 -1.46
CA GLY A 460 10.22 -7.84 -1.00
C GLY A 460 11.05 -6.67 -1.53
N PRO A 461 10.66 -5.42 -1.21
CA PRO A 461 11.32 -4.22 -1.71
C PRO A 461 12.73 -4.04 -1.15
N GLY A 462 13.51 -3.18 -1.81
CA GLY A 462 14.80 -2.74 -1.30
C GLY A 462 14.64 -1.94 0.00
N VAL A 463 15.64 -2.03 0.88
CA VAL A 463 15.67 -1.37 2.20
C VAL A 463 16.83 -0.39 2.30
N LYS A 464 16.71 0.59 3.19
CA LYS A 464 17.69 1.65 3.41
C LYS A 464 18.29 1.51 4.83
N PRO A 465 19.33 0.66 5.01
CA PRO A 465 20.00 0.49 6.30
C PRO A 465 20.80 1.74 6.70
N TYR A 466 21.59 1.67 7.77
CA TYR A 466 22.42 2.78 8.24
C TYR A 466 23.35 3.34 7.16
N GLN A 467 23.48 4.66 7.11
CA GLN A 467 24.56 5.36 6.41
C GLN A 467 24.70 6.77 7.00
N PRO A 468 25.86 7.43 6.82
CA PRO A 468 26.03 8.83 7.17
C PRO A 468 24.96 9.74 6.54
N PRO A 469 24.49 10.76 7.27
CA PRO A 469 23.54 11.73 6.74
C PRO A 469 24.17 12.59 5.63
N GLY A 470 23.34 13.15 4.75
CA GLY A 470 23.77 14.16 3.77
C GLY A 470 24.35 13.64 2.45
N LEU A 471 24.80 12.38 2.36
CA LEU A 471 25.44 11.82 1.15
C LEU A 471 24.60 11.90 -0.13
N TRP A 472 23.27 11.87 -0.02
CA TRP A 472 22.38 11.96 -1.18
C TRP A 472 22.13 13.38 -1.66
N ASN A 473 22.46 14.39 -0.85
CA ASN A 473 22.20 15.80 -1.15
C ASN A 473 23.09 16.28 -2.31
N GLU A 474 24.36 15.86 -2.31
CA GLU A 474 25.35 16.26 -3.32
C GLU A 474 25.03 15.73 -4.73
N VAL A 475 24.39 14.55 -4.82
CA VAL A 475 24.09 13.89 -6.10
C VAL A 475 22.62 14.02 -6.53
N SER A 476 21.82 14.82 -5.82
CA SER A 476 20.40 15.03 -6.14
C SER A 476 20.23 16.23 -7.07
N LEU A 477 20.28 15.99 -8.38
CA LEU A 477 20.18 17.02 -9.44
C LEU A 477 19.05 18.05 -9.25
N ASN A 478 17.92 17.65 -8.64
CA ASN A 478 16.76 18.52 -8.42
C ASN A 478 16.44 18.72 -6.92
N GLY A 479 17.37 18.43 -5.99
CA GLY A 479 17.17 18.56 -4.53
C GLY A 479 16.09 17.66 -3.88
N GLY A 480 15.27 16.96 -4.67
CA GLY A 480 14.06 16.28 -4.20
C GLY A 480 14.24 14.87 -3.62
N ARG A 481 15.41 14.23 -3.69
CA ARG A 481 15.61 12.86 -3.19
C ARG A 481 16.69 12.78 -2.11
N ARG A 482 16.24 12.87 -0.86
CA ARG A 482 17.07 12.65 0.33
C ARG A 482 17.04 11.19 0.77
N PHE A 483 18.13 10.73 1.37
CA PHE A 483 18.15 9.43 2.01
C PHE A 483 17.32 9.49 3.29
N VAL A 484 16.39 8.56 3.43
CA VAL A 484 15.62 8.36 4.67
C VAL A 484 15.86 6.92 5.08
N ARG A 485 16.57 6.73 6.19
CA ARG A 485 16.85 5.42 6.76
C ARG A 485 15.52 4.72 7.07
N ASP A 486 15.43 3.43 6.76
CA ASP A 486 14.36 2.59 7.26
C ASP A 486 14.55 2.34 8.79
N ASN A 487 13.62 1.62 9.40
CA ASN A 487 13.62 1.29 10.84
C ASN A 487 13.29 -0.21 11.04
N GLY A 488 13.59 -0.71 12.23
CA GLY A 488 13.34 -2.08 12.68
C GLY A 488 14.01 -3.14 11.78
N ASP A 489 13.32 -4.26 11.58
CA ASP A 489 13.77 -5.43 10.81
C ASP A 489 14.36 -5.12 9.42
N LYS A 490 13.98 -3.99 8.82
CA LYS A 490 14.49 -3.57 7.52
C LYS A 490 15.98 -3.21 7.57
N LEU A 491 16.47 -2.74 8.70
CA LEU A 491 17.88 -2.41 8.88
C LEU A 491 18.77 -3.66 8.78
N TYR A 492 18.25 -4.82 9.19
CA TYR A 492 19.06 -6.04 9.31
C TYR A 492 18.86 -7.04 8.17
N ARG A 493 18.24 -6.60 7.05
CA ARG A 493 18.13 -7.46 5.86
C ARG A 493 19.51 -7.72 5.26
N ARG A 494 19.62 -8.87 4.57
CA ARG A 494 20.77 -9.20 3.73
C ARG A 494 21.11 -8.04 2.80
N SER A 495 22.40 -7.80 2.63
CA SER A 495 22.98 -6.71 1.82
C SER A 495 22.51 -6.74 0.37
N MET A 496 22.11 -7.90 -0.16
CA MET A 496 21.44 -8.05 -1.47
C MET A 496 20.19 -7.18 -1.62
N TYR A 497 19.50 -6.85 -0.52
CA TYR A 497 18.29 -6.04 -0.50
C TYR A 497 18.54 -4.56 -0.20
N THR A 498 19.79 -4.16 0.01
CA THR A 498 20.13 -2.75 0.20
C THR A 498 19.79 -1.96 -1.06
N TYR A 499 19.07 -0.86 -0.88
CA TYR A 499 18.64 0.00 -1.98
C TYR A 499 19.86 0.59 -2.70
N TRP A 500 19.93 0.38 -4.00
CA TRP A 500 21.06 0.81 -4.83
C TRP A 500 20.73 2.08 -5.63
N LYS A 501 21.21 3.23 -5.18
CA LYS A 501 21.20 4.46 -5.99
C LYS A 501 22.50 4.52 -6.80
N ARG A 502 22.41 4.45 -8.13
CA ARG A 502 23.60 4.37 -9.01
C ARG A 502 24.63 5.46 -8.73
N SER A 503 24.17 6.70 -8.51
CA SER A 503 25.05 7.85 -8.22
C SER A 503 25.46 8.01 -6.75
N ALA A 504 24.88 7.25 -5.81
CA ALA A 504 25.31 7.24 -4.41
C ALA A 504 25.05 5.85 -3.80
N PRO A 505 25.90 4.87 -4.12
CA PRO A 505 25.86 3.55 -3.52
C PRO A 505 26.11 3.62 -2.00
N HIS A 506 25.86 2.51 -1.30
CA HIS A 506 26.07 2.46 0.14
C HIS A 506 27.55 2.66 0.50
N PRO A 507 27.93 3.64 1.32
CA PRO A 507 29.33 4.02 1.55
C PRO A 507 30.16 2.90 2.19
N GLY A 508 29.61 2.20 3.19
CA GLY A 508 30.27 1.03 3.77
C GLY A 508 30.57 -0.07 2.74
N MET A 509 29.65 -0.33 1.79
CA MET A 509 29.92 -1.32 0.74
C MET A 509 30.98 -0.83 -0.25
N MET A 510 30.97 0.47 -0.59
CA MET A 510 31.99 1.09 -1.44
C MET A 510 33.39 1.01 -0.83
N ALA A 511 33.52 1.23 0.49
CA ALA A 511 34.79 1.09 1.21
C ALA A 511 35.38 -0.34 1.10
N PHE A 512 34.52 -1.35 0.95
CA PHE A 512 34.88 -2.75 0.69
C PHE A 512 34.73 -3.14 -0.80
N ASP A 513 35.15 -2.25 -1.71
CA ASP A 513 35.30 -2.48 -3.15
C ASP A 513 34.03 -2.98 -3.86
N THR A 514 32.85 -2.56 -3.40
CA THR A 514 31.60 -2.89 -4.09
C THR A 514 31.45 -2.04 -5.35
N PRO A 515 31.25 -2.65 -6.53
CA PRO A 515 31.21 -1.91 -7.80
C PRO A 515 29.95 -1.03 -7.86
N THR A 516 30.06 0.17 -8.43
CA THR A 516 28.97 1.17 -8.53
C THR A 516 27.76 0.72 -9.38
N ARG A 517 27.92 -0.36 -10.16
CA ARG A 517 27.00 -0.86 -11.19
C ARG A 517 26.77 0.11 -12.37
N GLU A 518 27.70 1.02 -12.59
CA GLU A 518 27.71 1.89 -13.78
C GLU A 518 28.26 1.16 -15.00
N THR A 519 29.21 0.25 -14.78
CA THR A 519 29.80 -0.62 -15.80
C THR A 519 29.69 -2.08 -15.39
N CYS A 520 29.86 -2.99 -16.36
CA CYS A 520 29.92 -4.41 -16.08
C CYS A 520 31.24 -4.74 -15.38
N THR A 521 31.17 -5.34 -14.18
CA THR A 521 32.36 -5.75 -13.42
C THR A 521 32.43 -7.28 -13.37
N LEU A 522 33.29 -7.86 -14.20
CA LEU A 522 33.47 -9.32 -14.26
C LEU A 522 34.38 -9.84 -13.14
N GLN A 523 35.36 -9.04 -12.73
CA GLN A 523 36.24 -9.31 -11.61
C GLN A 523 36.23 -8.10 -10.69
N ARG A 524 35.90 -8.32 -9.42
CA ARG A 524 35.89 -7.26 -8.41
C ARG A 524 37.32 -7.06 -7.90
N GLN A 525 37.71 -5.80 -7.76
CA GLN A 525 38.93 -5.44 -7.05
C GLN A 525 38.81 -5.86 -5.57
N ARG A 526 39.94 -6.18 -4.95
CA ARG A 526 40.03 -6.47 -3.53
C ARG A 526 41.20 -5.69 -2.97
N THR A 527 40.90 -4.76 -2.08
CA THR A 527 41.88 -3.95 -1.36
C THR A 527 41.85 -4.32 0.11
N ASN A 528 42.96 -4.01 0.80
CA ASN A 528 43.06 -4.09 2.24
C ASN A 528 43.59 -2.74 2.72
N THR A 529 42.69 -1.86 3.16
CA THR A 529 43.04 -0.48 3.53
C THR A 529 42.72 -0.21 5.00
N PRO A 530 43.47 0.68 5.67
CA PRO A 530 43.14 1.09 7.03
C PRO A 530 41.71 1.65 7.17
N MET A 531 41.18 2.26 6.11
CA MET A 531 39.81 2.79 6.09
C MET A 531 38.76 1.67 6.28
N GLN A 532 38.99 0.48 5.73
CA GLN A 532 38.08 -0.66 5.92
C GLN A 532 37.99 -1.07 7.39
N ALA A 533 39.13 -1.11 8.10
CA ALA A 533 39.15 -1.39 9.54
C ALA A 533 38.43 -0.30 10.35
N LEU A 534 38.56 0.97 9.95
CA LEU A 534 37.83 2.06 10.60
C LEU A 534 36.31 1.97 10.37
N VAL A 535 35.86 1.46 9.23
CA VAL A 535 34.43 1.21 8.99
C VAL A 535 33.89 0.16 9.95
N THR A 536 34.56 -0.99 10.08
CA THR A 536 34.13 -2.08 10.98
C THR A 536 34.23 -1.71 12.46
N LEU A 537 35.07 -0.76 12.83
CA LEU A 537 35.17 -0.25 14.21
C LEU A 537 34.12 0.81 14.56
N ASN A 538 33.77 1.69 13.62
CA ASN A 538 33.07 2.95 13.94
C ASN A 538 31.70 3.12 13.28
N ASP A 539 31.41 2.44 12.18
CA ASP A 539 30.10 2.57 11.52
C ASP A 539 29.00 2.04 12.43
N GLU A 540 27.90 2.80 12.52
CA GLU A 540 26.78 2.53 13.45
C GLU A 540 26.26 1.09 13.32
N GLN A 541 26.24 0.54 12.10
CA GLN A 541 25.79 -0.83 11.87
C GLN A 541 26.70 -1.87 12.54
N PHE A 542 28.02 -1.65 12.53
CA PHE A 542 29.00 -2.57 13.10
C PHE A 542 29.13 -2.41 14.61
N VAL A 543 28.99 -1.19 15.13
CA VAL A 543 28.92 -0.96 16.59
C VAL A 543 27.67 -1.63 17.17
N GLU A 544 26.52 -1.48 16.51
CA GLU A 544 25.30 -2.17 16.92
C GLU A 544 25.45 -3.71 16.84
N ALA A 545 26.05 -4.22 15.76
CA ALA A 545 26.33 -5.66 15.63
C ALA A 545 27.26 -6.15 16.75
N SER A 546 28.27 -5.38 17.12
CA SER A 546 29.17 -5.70 18.24
C SER A 546 28.41 -5.80 19.56
N ARG A 547 27.49 -4.85 19.82
CA ARG A 547 26.64 -4.85 21.02
C ARG A 547 25.70 -6.05 21.06
N ALA A 548 25.05 -6.37 19.95
CA ALA A 548 24.17 -7.53 19.87
C ALA A 548 24.96 -8.85 19.96
N PHE A 549 26.18 -8.91 19.42
CA PHE A 549 27.07 -10.06 19.55
C PHE A 549 27.52 -10.26 21.01
N ALA A 550 27.89 -9.19 21.71
CA ALA A 550 28.19 -9.21 23.14
C ALA A 550 27.02 -9.74 23.97
N GLN A 551 25.79 -9.26 23.70
CA GLN A 551 24.58 -9.78 24.33
C GLN A 551 24.39 -11.28 24.08
N ARG A 552 24.62 -11.73 22.84
CA ARG A 552 24.54 -13.16 22.47
C ARG A 552 25.56 -14.01 23.23
N ILE A 553 26.79 -13.51 23.41
CA ILE A 553 27.84 -14.19 24.19
C ILE A 553 27.43 -14.27 25.66
N LEU A 554 27.00 -13.16 26.26
CA LEU A 554 26.63 -13.07 27.68
C LEU A 554 25.41 -13.91 28.06
N LYS A 555 24.46 -14.10 27.11
CA LYS A 555 23.28 -14.95 27.30
C LYS A 555 23.50 -16.41 26.96
N SER A 556 24.69 -16.78 26.51
CA SER A 556 24.99 -18.17 26.18
C SER A 556 25.11 -19.04 27.45
N PRO A 557 25.11 -20.37 27.31
CA PRO A 557 25.40 -21.27 28.42
C PRO A 557 26.84 -21.19 28.97
N ALA A 558 27.74 -20.44 28.31
CA ALA A 558 29.15 -20.33 28.69
C ALA A 558 29.30 -19.58 30.03
N LYS A 559 30.00 -20.21 30.98
CA LYS A 559 30.03 -19.75 32.38
C LYS A 559 31.27 -18.93 32.70
N SER A 560 32.45 -19.31 32.20
CA SER A 560 33.68 -18.57 32.45
C SER A 560 33.99 -17.57 31.35
N PHE A 561 34.94 -16.66 31.62
CA PHE A 561 35.48 -15.76 30.59
C PHE A 561 36.07 -16.54 29.41
N SER A 562 36.87 -17.59 29.69
CA SER A 562 37.47 -18.42 28.64
C SER A 562 36.41 -19.11 27.80
N ASP A 563 35.36 -19.69 28.40
CA ASP A 563 34.29 -20.38 27.65
C ASP A 563 33.55 -19.41 26.73
N ARG A 564 33.24 -18.20 27.23
CA ARG A 564 32.58 -17.14 26.47
C ARG A 564 33.46 -16.69 25.29
N LEU A 565 34.77 -16.60 25.52
CA LEU A 565 35.71 -16.20 24.50
C LEU A 565 35.91 -17.27 23.43
N ASP A 566 36.04 -18.54 23.83
CA ASP A 566 36.14 -19.67 22.91
C ASP A 566 34.89 -19.73 22.02
N MET A 567 33.70 -19.62 22.60
CA MET A 567 32.45 -19.54 21.84
C MET A 567 32.43 -18.36 20.87
N ALA A 568 32.91 -17.17 21.28
CA ALA A 568 32.94 -15.99 20.42
C ALA A 568 33.85 -16.21 19.21
N PHE A 569 35.04 -16.78 19.42
CA PHE A 569 35.98 -17.10 18.35
C PHE A 569 35.50 -18.24 17.46
N GLU A 570 34.87 -19.28 18.01
CA GLU A 570 34.30 -20.37 17.21
C GLU A 570 33.20 -19.85 16.27
N LEU A 571 32.36 -18.94 16.76
CA LEU A 571 31.35 -18.30 15.92
C LEU A 571 31.97 -17.44 14.83
N ALA A 572 32.95 -16.60 15.16
CA ALA A 572 33.52 -15.61 14.25
C ALA A 572 34.54 -16.17 13.25
N THR A 573 35.36 -17.13 13.68
CA THR A 573 36.54 -17.64 12.94
C THR A 573 36.48 -19.15 12.69
N GLY A 574 35.51 -19.86 13.27
CA GLY A 574 35.39 -21.32 13.16
C GLY A 574 36.33 -22.12 14.06
N ARG A 575 37.11 -21.47 14.93
CA ARG A 575 38.08 -22.08 15.84
C ARG A 575 38.02 -21.39 17.22
N PRO A 576 38.35 -22.08 18.33
CA PRO A 576 38.41 -21.45 19.65
C PRO A 576 39.59 -20.47 19.77
N ALA A 577 39.62 -19.67 20.84
CA ALA A 577 40.71 -18.74 21.09
C ALA A 577 41.96 -19.49 21.57
N ASP A 578 43.13 -19.13 21.03
CA ASP A 578 44.40 -19.64 21.55
C ASP A 578 44.85 -18.87 22.81
N SER A 579 45.97 -19.32 23.41
CA SER A 579 46.48 -18.74 24.65
C SER A 579 46.77 -17.24 24.54
N ILE A 580 47.36 -16.80 23.43
CA ILE A 580 47.69 -15.39 23.18
C ILE A 580 46.42 -14.56 23.08
N ARG A 581 45.42 -15.00 22.31
CA ARG A 581 44.12 -14.30 22.20
C ARG A 581 43.41 -14.22 23.55
N LYS A 582 43.48 -15.29 24.36
CA LYS A 582 42.89 -15.32 25.71
C LYS A 582 43.54 -14.30 26.63
N GLU A 583 44.87 -14.22 26.65
CA GLU A 583 45.62 -13.25 27.44
C GLU A 583 45.27 -11.81 27.04
N VAL A 584 45.40 -11.48 25.75
CA VAL A 584 45.17 -10.12 25.23
C VAL A 584 43.73 -9.65 25.49
N LEU A 585 42.74 -10.53 25.29
CA LEU A 585 41.34 -10.15 25.51
C LEU A 585 40.94 -10.16 26.98
N GLN A 586 41.61 -10.93 27.84
CA GLN A 586 41.45 -10.84 29.29
C GLN A 586 41.96 -9.49 29.80
N ASP A 587 43.10 -9.02 29.28
CA ASP A 587 43.63 -7.68 29.60
C ASP A 587 42.70 -6.58 29.11
N ALA A 588 42.26 -6.67 27.85
CA ALA A 588 41.30 -5.72 27.28
C ALA A 588 39.98 -5.68 28.08
N HIS A 589 39.47 -6.85 28.49
CA HIS A 589 38.27 -6.96 29.32
C HIS A 589 38.48 -6.26 30.67
N SER A 590 39.59 -6.57 31.35
CA SER A 590 39.90 -6.00 32.66
C SER A 590 40.07 -4.48 32.60
N TYR A 591 40.73 -3.98 31.55
CA TYR A 591 40.91 -2.56 31.30
C TYR A 591 39.58 -1.84 31.04
N GLN A 592 38.76 -2.36 30.11
CA GLN A 592 37.48 -1.74 29.76
C GLN A 592 36.46 -1.82 30.91
N SER A 593 36.44 -2.92 31.66
CA SER A 593 35.56 -3.09 32.82
C SER A 593 35.83 -2.01 33.88
N LYS A 594 37.11 -1.71 34.18
CA LYS A 594 37.49 -0.63 35.10
C LYS A 594 37.01 0.74 34.62
N ILE A 595 37.13 1.03 33.31
CA ILE A 595 36.67 2.29 32.73
C ILE A 595 35.15 2.43 32.86
N PHE A 596 34.39 1.40 32.49
CA PHE A 596 32.92 1.46 32.54
C PHE A 596 32.36 1.44 33.97
N GLN A 597 33.10 0.88 34.93
CA GLN A 597 32.77 1.00 36.36
C GLN A 597 33.02 2.42 36.88
N ALA A 598 34.14 3.05 36.49
CA ALA A 598 34.47 4.42 36.89
C ALA A 598 33.56 5.47 36.21
N GLU A 599 33.14 5.21 34.97
CA GLU A 599 32.32 6.12 34.16
C GLU A 599 31.07 5.43 33.58
N PRO A 600 30.03 5.11 34.40
CA PRO A 600 28.86 4.36 33.95
C PRO A 600 28.14 4.97 32.74
N LYS A 601 28.14 6.31 32.64
CA LYS A 601 27.54 7.03 31.50
C LYS A 601 28.16 6.63 30.15
N ARG A 602 29.46 6.32 30.10
CA ARG A 602 30.12 5.86 28.87
C ARG A 602 29.60 4.51 28.42
N ALA A 603 29.26 3.63 29.36
CA ALA A 603 28.62 2.35 29.04
C ALA A 603 27.24 2.59 28.43
N ASP A 604 26.43 3.46 29.05
CA ASP A 604 25.10 3.80 28.53
C ASP A 604 25.16 4.44 27.14
N ASP A 605 26.10 5.35 26.90
CA ASP A 605 26.23 6.05 25.62
C ASP A 605 26.67 5.10 24.49
N LEU A 606 27.59 4.16 24.76
CA LEU A 606 27.94 3.08 23.83
C LEU A 606 26.73 2.17 23.54
N LEU A 607 25.98 1.79 24.58
CA LEU A 607 24.87 0.84 24.46
C LEU A 607 23.61 1.43 23.80
N LYS A 608 23.55 2.76 23.62
CA LYS A 608 22.51 3.47 22.87
C LYS A 608 22.75 3.48 21.35
N ILE A 609 23.94 3.08 20.87
CA ILE A 609 24.26 3.10 19.44
C ILE A 609 23.50 1.97 18.72
N GLY A 610 22.82 2.33 17.62
CA GLY A 610 21.93 1.45 16.88
C GLY A 610 20.46 1.53 17.34
N GLU A 611 19.58 0.77 16.71
CA GLU A 611 18.13 0.84 16.94
C GLU A 611 17.61 -0.27 17.86
N THR A 612 18.26 -1.43 17.89
CA THR A 612 17.83 -2.55 18.74
C THR A 612 17.92 -2.19 20.22
N SER A 613 16.88 -2.52 21.00
CA SER A 613 16.94 -2.36 22.45
C SER A 613 17.89 -3.37 23.08
N ARG A 614 18.64 -2.96 24.12
CA ARG A 614 19.44 -3.90 24.92
C ARG A 614 18.55 -4.73 25.84
N ASP A 615 19.02 -5.91 26.21
CA ASP A 615 18.41 -6.71 27.28
C ASP A 615 18.81 -6.13 28.65
N SER A 616 17.83 -5.59 29.38
CA SER A 616 18.05 -4.95 30.68
C SER A 616 18.47 -5.92 31.79
N SER A 617 18.31 -7.23 31.60
CA SER A 617 18.79 -8.24 32.55
C SER A 617 20.32 -8.32 32.64
N ILE A 618 21.03 -7.83 31.63
CA ILE A 618 22.50 -7.76 31.61
C ILE A 618 22.94 -6.43 32.23
N PRO A 619 23.88 -6.43 33.20
CA PRO A 619 24.47 -5.19 33.71
C PRO A 619 25.08 -4.35 32.56
N ALA A 620 24.78 -3.05 32.53
CA ALA A 620 25.19 -2.17 31.44
C ALA A 620 26.73 -2.13 31.27
N GLN A 621 27.47 -2.10 32.37
CA GLN A 621 28.93 -2.07 32.35
C GLN A 621 29.53 -3.36 31.79
N GLU A 622 28.97 -4.52 32.14
CA GLU A 622 29.40 -5.81 31.59
C GLU A 622 29.07 -5.90 30.10
N HIS A 623 27.86 -5.48 29.70
CA HIS A 623 27.46 -5.46 28.29
C HIS A 623 28.36 -4.53 27.46
N ALA A 624 28.65 -3.33 27.95
CA ALA A 624 29.56 -2.39 27.28
C ALA A 624 30.99 -2.94 27.17
N THR A 625 31.50 -3.58 28.23
CA THR A 625 32.82 -4.24 28.23
C THR A 625 32.89 -5.29 27.13
N TRP A 626 31.93 -6.21 27.09
CA TRP A 626 31.88 -7.24 26.05
C TRP A 626 31.59 -6.69 24.66
N THR A 627 30.93 -5.53 24.55
CA THR A 627 30.72 -4.84 23.26
C THR A 627 32.06 -4.42 22.65
N VAL A 628 33.00 -3.94 23.46
CA VAL A 628 34.35 -3.60 22.98
C VAL A 628 35.10 -4.85 22.52
N LEU A 629 35.06 -5.94 23.31
CA LEU A 629 35.67 -7.22 22.92
C LEU A 629 35.06 -7.77 21.62
N ALA A 630 33.74 -7.75 21.50
CA ALA A 630 33.03 -8.18 20.31
C ALA A 630 33.42 -7.33 19.08
N SER A 631 33.59 -6.02 19.25
CA SER A 631 34.08 -5.14 18.18
C SER A 631 35.51 -5.50 17.76
N MET A 632 36.40 -5.78 18.71
CA MET A 632 37.76 -6.27 18.40
C MET A 632 37.72 -7.56 17.59
N ILE A 633 36.90 -8.54 17.99
CA ILE A 633 36.74 -9.82 17.28
C ILE A 633 36.16 -9.63 15.88
N LEU A 634 35.11 -8.81 15.73
CA LEU A 634 34.50 -8.52 14.42
C LEU A 634 35.44 -7.76 13.48
N ASN A 635 36.41 -7.04 14.02
CA ASN A 635 37.41 -6.29 13.27
C ASN A 635 38.67 -7.12 12.93
N LEU A 636 38.80 -8.36 13.44
CA LEU A 636 39.95 -9.21 13.14
C LEU A 636 40.04 -9.51 11.64
N ASP A 637 41.28 -9.60 11.15
CA ASP A 637 41.51 -10.00 9.76
C ASP A 637 40.90 -11.39 9.48
N GLU A 638 41.02 -12.33 10.41
CA GLU A 638 40.45 -13.70 10.31
C GLU A 638 38.91 -13.70 10.19
N THR A 639 38.22 -12.75 10.83
CA THR A 639 36.75 -12.63 10.76
C THR A 639 36.28 -12.02 9.44
N LEU A 640 37.13 -11.20 8.83
CA LEU A 640 36.81 -10.41 7.65
C LEU A 640 37.37 -11.00 6.34
N ASN A 641 38.18 -12.06 6.43
CA ASN A 641 38.73 -12.78 5.29
C ASN A 641 38.19 -14.21 5.24
N ARG A 642 38.23 -14.79 4.05
CA ARG A 642 38.27 -16.24 3.90
C ARG A 642 39.71 -16.69 4.14
N GLU A 643 39.91 -17.70 4.98
CA GLU A 643 41.21 -18.35 5.23
C GLU A 643 41.08 -19.83 5.55
#